data_AF-A0A1H3AGF9-F1
#
_entry.id   AF-A0A1H3AGF9-F1
#
_cell.length_a   1.000
_cell.length_b   1.000
_cell.length_c   1.000
_cell.angle_alpha   90.00
_cell.angle_beta   90.00
_cell.angle_gamma   90.00
#
_symmetry.space_group_name_H-M   'P 1'
#
loop_
_entity.id
_entity.type
_entity.pdbx_description
1 polymer ?
#
loop_
_entity_poly.entity_id
_entity_poly.type
_entity_poly.pdbx_seq_one_letter_code
_entity_poly.pdbx_strand_id
1 'polypeptide(L)'
;MHDQNIEMLEEVKVFLPRLIQFCYTVSELLYVPITEQTWSDFSELVQGMDDLYRTVHAIGNELESSEENTLLLTIITNFTDQLILKFEEMNRLMDEEEFVQAGDCIKYELAGLFHAFAIKLGEGKEDVVTRFSANLAFLEKNYHRAFELIKNINPDRSRYHITYASNGSPNIYMRTSDNKMKHLYSNYEPEHEARRWVESMEEALAGKTNLVVYGMGLGYHLLELARKHPKLNLIIFEPDEQVLLAAMQVIDFEELFKQLQVQIFVVGEDKVVRGRTFFHFVRLARGESAVTSLPSYDKVDAQRKLEFFKDAQDALLHFELSSKTGAYYGIQLLQNRLYNLAHIVNTPSIRDLKDKLKGQAAVIVGAGPSLEKDIETLRQLKKHALIIAAGTSVQSLSHFGITPHLVVSVDFGESNGTAFSHLDLSEVPLLYAPQIKYTVIEDKKKLIHFLLENDWTYRNIVGWEDEEPIFCTTPSVTGPAIEAAIYMGCTEIILTGQDLSYPTDQTYAPGAKHISQEESEAMAIHAHLQVENVQGGMNRTNQMMQVTLSEIEKFLSNNTHVNFINTSQLGAKIKHTEFSPMESVLQRLSDIDVPNDLLERAMETYLRPFDEPRKSEITNRLFQMPMKYDDIEKILKRIEQKIGLLPALSRTKPEKCHKTMVDIEELWETVVDDEMFAATVAFVIPNDFRSYDRDLPELVEEKNIIRKADLFSKILGTLIIAILECLPMVNAIAKEAVRRVEAYDREKVSQ
;
A
#
# COMPACT_ATOMS: atom_id res chain seq x y z
N MET A 1 25.75 32.27 14.31
CA MET A 1 27.02 32.68 13.65
C MET A 1 26.88 34.13 13.18
N HIS A 2 27.86 35.01 13.44
CA HIS A 2 27.86 36.41 12.99
C HIS A 2 27.93 36.47 11.45
N ASP A 3 27.24 37.42 10.80
CA ASP A 3 27.19 37.51 9.33
C ASP A 3 28.59 37.58 8.67
N GLN A 4 29.55 38.18 9.36
CA GLN A 4 30.95 38.27 8.92
C GLN A 4 31.66 36.91 8.83
N ASN A 5 31.40 35.98 9.76
CA ASN A 5 32.02 34.65 9.74
C ASN A 5 31.50 33.78 8.60
N ILE A 6 30.23 33.96 8.24
CA ILE A 6 29.63 33.27 7.10
C ILE A 6 30.31 33.75 5.81
N GLU A 7 30.52 35.06 5.68
CA GLU A 7 31.21 35.65 4.53
C GLU A 7 32.66 35.16 4.42
N MET A 8 33.41 35.20 5.52
CA MET A 8 34.79 34.68 5.55
C MET A 8 34.88 33.19 5.24
N LEU A 9 33.93 32.37 5.72
CA LEU A 9 33.90 30.93 5.43
C LEU A 9 33.62 30.66 3.94
N GLU A 10 32.76 31.47 3.31
CA GLU A 10 32.49 31.37 1.86
C GLU A 10 33.72 31.80 1.04
N GLU A 11 34.45 32.83 1.47
CA GLU A 11 35.72 33.20 0.85
C GLU A 11 36.74 32.05 0.90
N VAL A 12 36.84 31.36 2.05
CA VAL A 12 37.72 30.18 2.21
C VAL A 12 37.34 29.06 1.24
N LYS A 13 36.04 28.77 1.08
CA LYS A 13 35.56 27.74 0.13
C LYS A 13 35.93 28.06 -1.31
N VAL A 14 35.88 29.34 -1.71
CA VAL A 14 36.26 29.80 -3.04
C VAL A 14 37.79 29.82 -3.22
N PHE A 15 38.53 30.08 -2.14
CA PHE A 15 39.99 30.18 -2.15
C PHE A 15 40.69 28.82 -2.24
N LEU A 16 40.23 27.83 -1.48
CA LEU A 16 40.88 26.51 -1.35
C LEU A 16 41.17 25.81 -2.69
N PRO A 17 40.24 25.74 -3.68
CA PRO A 17 40.54 25.12 -4.97
C PRO A 17 41.68 25.79 -5.73
N ARG A 18 41.80 27.13 -5.63
CA ARG A 18 42.90 27.88 -6.27
C ARG A 18 44.22 27.59 -5.57
N LEU A 19 44.22 27.58 -4.24
CA LEU A 19 45.42 27.25 -3.45
C LEU A 19 45.92 25.83 -3.72
N ILE A 20 45.01 24.84 -3.81
CA ILE A 20 45.34 23.45 -4.15
C ILE A 20 46.00 23.37 -5.52
N GLN A 21 45.43 24.03 -6.53
CA GLN A 21 46.01 24.04 -7.88
C GLN A 21 47.39 24.70 -7.88
N PHE A 22 47.57 25.76 -7.09
CA PHE A 22 48.85 26.45 -6.97
C PHE A 22 49.90 25.60 -6.27
N CYS A 23 49.53 24.81 -5.26
CA CYS A 23 50.43 23.81 -4.65
C CYS A 23 51.00 22.85 -5.71
N TYR A 24 50.15 22.35 -6.63
CA TYR A 24 50.62 21.48 -7.71
C TYR A 24 51.58 22.21 -8.64
N THR A 25 51.26 23.42 -9.06
CA THR A 25 52.15 24.22 -9.92
C THR A 25 53.51 24.47 -9.28
N VAL A 26 53.55 24.92 -8.02
CA VAL A 26 54.81 25.21 -7.30
C VAL A 26 55.61 23.93 -7.02
N SER A 27 54.95 22.82 -6.68
CA SER A 27 55.66 21.55 -6.41
C SER A 27 56.46 21.06 -7.63
N GLU A 28 55.93 21.24 -8.84
CA GLU A 28 56.63 20.84 -10.07
C GLU A 28 57.89 21.69 -10.32
N LEU A 29 57.90 22.95 -9.87
CA LEU A 29 59.06 23.84 -9.98
C LEU A 29 60.22 23.44 -9.05
N LEU A 30 59.94 22.67 -7.99
CA LEU A 30 60.95 22.19 -7.04
C LEU A 30 61.65 20.90 -7.49
N TYR A 31 61.13 20.22 -8.53
CA TYR A 31 61.78 19.05 -9.13
C TYR A 31 62.85 19.41 -10.18
N VAL A 32 63.01 20.69 -10.49
CA VAL A 32 63.99 21.23 -11.45
C VAL A 32 64.91 22.25 -10.76
N PRO A 33 66.06 22.63 -11.37
CA PRO A 33 66.96 23.60 -10.77
C PRO A 33 66.25 24.92 -10.42
N ILE A 34 66.42 25.37 -9.17
CA ILE A 34 65.73 26.54 -8.60
C ILE A 34 66.14 27.83 -9.32
N THR A 35 65.14 28.66 -9.65
CA THR A 35 65.30 29.97 -10.29
C THR A 35 64.73 31.09 -9.42
N GLU A 36 64.96 32.36 -9.77
CA GLU A 36 64.30 33.50 -9.11
C GLU A 36 62.77 33.41 -9.18
N GLN A 37 62.23 32.89 -10.30
CA GLN A 37 60.79 32.68 -10.45
C GLN A 37 60.26 31.62 -9.46
N THR A 38 61.03 30.54 -9.25
CA THR A 38 60.68 29.49 -8.29
C THR A 38 60.52 30.06 -6.87
N TRP A 39 61.43 30.95 -6.45
CA TRP A 39 61.35 31.61 -5.15
C TRP A 39 60.16 32.57 -5.05
N SER A 40 59.85 33.29 -6.14
CA SER A 40 58.67 34.16 -6.20
C SER A 40 57.38 33.39 -6.02
N ASP A 41 57.18 32.31 -6.80
CA ASP A 41 55.96 31.51 -6.76
C ASP A 41 55.82 30.76 -5.42
N PHE A 42 56.93 30.29 -4.85
CA PHE A 42 56.96 29.69 -3.52
C PHE A 42 56.58 30.70 -2.41
N SER A 43 57.09 31.93 -2.48
CA SER A 43 56.74 32.99 -1.52
C SER A 43 55.25 33.36 -1.59
N GLU A 44 54.68 33.42 -2.79
CA GLU A 44 53.25 33.66 -2.99
C GLU A 44 52.42 32.51 -2.42
N LEU A 45 52.86 31.26 -2.58
CA LEU A 45 52.19 30.09 -2.01
C LEU A 45 52.18 30.14 -0.48
N VAL A 46 53.32 30.44 0.13
CA VAL A 46 53.45 30.58 1.59
C VAL A 46 52.52 31.69 2.10
N GLN A 47 52.45 32.82 1.40
CA GLN A 47 51.53 33.90 1.77
C GLN A 47 50.07 33.43 1.71
N GLY A 48 49.68 32.71 0.66
CA GLY A 48 48.33 32.14 0.55
C GLY A 48 48.00 31.15 1.67
N MET A 49 48.97 30.36 2.15
CA MET A 49 48.78 29.46 3.30
C MET A 49 48.62 30.22 4.61
N ASP A 50 49.40 31.29 4.84
CA ASP A 50 49.28 32.14 6.04
C ASP A 50 47.92 32.86 6.07
N ASP A 51 47.49 33.43 4.95
CA ASP A 51 46.18 34.10 4.82
C ASP A 51 45.03 33.11 5.11
N LEU A 52 45.09 31.89 4.59
CA LEU A 52 44.13 30.83 4.89
C LEU A 52 44.14 30.48 6.39
N TYR A 53 45.32 30.25 6.97
CA TYR A 53 45.46 29.91 8.39
C TYR A 53 44.86 31.00 9.29
N ARG A 54 45.20 32.27 9.06
CA ARG A 54 44.68 33.40 9.84
C ARG A 54 43.16 33.51 9.76
N THR A 55 42.62 33.38 8.55
CA THR A 55 41.18 33.47 8.31
C THR A 55 40.45 32.34 9.03
N VAL A 56 40.90 31.10 8.87
CA VAL A 56 40.27 29.92 9.47
C VAL A 56 40.43 29.91 11.00
N HIS A 57 41.58 30.32 11.52
CA HIS A 57 41.84 30.41 12.96
C HIS A 57 40.98 31.52 13.61
N ALA A 58 40.75 32.65 12.94
CA ALA A 58 39.83 33.68 13.41
C ALA A 58 38.40 33.14 13.53
N ILE A 59 37.91 32.42 12.51
CA ILE A 59 36.60 31.77 12.54
C ILE A 59 36.52 30.76 13.71
N GLY A 60 37.57 29.96 13.93
CA GLY A 60 37.64 28.99 15.03
C GLY A 60 37.50 29.63 16.42
N ASN A 61 38.28 30.67 16.71
CA ASN A 61 38.23 31.37 18.01
C ASN A 61 36.86 31.97 18.32
N GLU A 62 36.19 32.51 17.30
CA GLU A 62 34.83 33.03 17.47
C GLU A 62 33.81 31.91 17.71
N LEU A 63 33.98 30.76 17.05
CA LEU A 63 33.12 29.59 17.29
C LEU A 63 33.31 28.99 18.68
N GLU A 64 34.51 28.98 19.25
CA GLU A 64 34.75 28.54 20.65
C GLU A 64 33.98 29.39 21.66
N SER A 65 33.73 30.66 21.34
CA SER A 65 32.95 31.57 22.18
C SER A 65 31.43 31.41 22.04
N SER A 66 30.96 30.60 21.07
CA SER A 66 29.55 30.35 20.78
C SER A 66 29.18 28.87 20.95
N GLU A 67 28.17 28.54 21.75
CA GLU A 67 27.73 27.14 21.96
C GLU A 67 27.09 26.48 20.71
N GLU A 68 27.02 27.16 19.56
CA GLU A 68 26.10 26.82 18.46
C GLU A 68 26.68 25.89 17.36
N ASN A 69 27.98 25.53 17.34
CA ASN A 69 28.50 24.75 16.20
C ASN A 69 29.72 23.83 16.48
N THR A 70 29.56 22.84 17.36
CA THR A 70 30.63 21.91 17.78
C THR A 70 31.30 21.14 16.62
N LEU A 71 30.57 20.81 15.55
CA LEU A 71 31.10 20.04 14.42
C LEU A 71 32.07 20.87 13.56
N LEU A 72 31.67 22.10 13.18
CA LEU A 72 32.51 22.99 12.37
C LEU A 72 33.77 23.40 13.13
N LEU A 73 33.64 23.68 14.43
CA LEU A 73 34.78 23.94 15.30
C LEU A 73 35.77 22.76 15.28
N THR A 74 35.29 21.53 15.44
CA THR A 74 36.15 20.33 15.39
C THR A 74 36.90 20.20 14.05
N ILE A 75 36.21 20.50 12.93
CA ILE A 75 36.82 20.45 11.58
C ILE A 75 37.92 21.51 11.46
N ILE A 76 37.64 22.74 11.92
CA ILE A 76 38.57 23.87 11.87
C ILE A 76 39.81 23.60 12.74
N THR A 77 39.63 23.21 14.02
CA THR A 77 40.73 22.93 14.93
C THR A 77 41.65 21.84 14.40
N ASN A 78 41.08 20.73 13.92
CA ASN A 78 41.86 19.64 13.35
C ASN A 78 42.62 20.07 12.09
N PHE A 79 42.04 20.92 11.24
CA PHE A 79 42.73 21.45 10.08
C PHE A 79 43.90 22.37 10.47
N THR A 80 43.68 23.31 11.39
CA THR A 80 44.71 24.26 11.82
C THR A 80 45.90 23.56 12.47
N ASP A 81 45.64 22.56 13.32
CA ASP A 81 46.70 21.78 13.99
C ASP A 81 47.57 21.01 12.99
N GLN A 82 46.94 20.38 11.99
CA GLN A 82 47.64 19.64 10.94
C GLN A 82 48.38 20.57 9.99
N LEU A 83 47.83 21.75 9.69
CA LEU A 83 48.46 22.72 8.79
C LEU A 83 49.76 23.23 9.39
N ILE A 84 49.79 23.57 10.68
CA ILE A 84 51.00 24.02 11.39
C ILE A 84 52.11 22.97 11.25
N LEU A 85 51.82 21.71 11.61
CA LEU A 85 52.81 20.64 11.59
C LEU A 85 53.40 20.41 10.19
N LYS A 86 52.55 20.39 9.16
CA LYS A 86 52.98 20.17 7.77
C LYS A 86 53.73 21.37 7.20
N PHE A 87 53.33 22.57 7.59
CA PHE A 87 53.99 23.81 7.17
C PHE A 87 55.39 23.94 7.80
N GLU A 88 55.55 23.57 9.08
CA GLU A 88 56.86 23.50 9.75
C GLU A 88 57.81 22.52 9.05
N GLU A 89 57.33 21.33 8.70
CA GLU A 89 58.14 20.34 7.99
C GLU A 89 58.53 20.82 6.58
N MET A 90 57.60 21.43 5.85
CA MET A 90 57.88 21.99 4.52
C MET A 90 58.95 23.09 4.57
N ASN A 91 58.88 24.01 5.54
CA ASN A 91 59.92 25.04 5.73
C ASN A 91 61.28 24.43 6.11
N ARG A 92 61.30 23.42 6.99
CA ARG A 92 62.54 22.71 7.35
C ARG A 92 63.22 22.12 6.12
N LEU A 93 62.46 21.47 5.23
CA LEU A 93 62.97 20.90 3.99
C LEU A 93 63.49 21.97 3.02
N MET A 94 62.81 23.12 2.94
CA MET A 94 63.25 24.26 2.14
C MET A 94 64.55 24.89 2.68
N ASP A 95 64.69 25.03 4.00
CA ASP A 95 65.88 25.56 4.67
C ASP A 95 67.10 24.62 4.54
N GLU A 96 66.86 23.30 4.49
CA GLU A 96 67.88 22.27 4.27
C GLU A 96 68.23 22.05 2.79
N GLU A 97 67.65 22.83 1.88
CA GLU A 97 67.80 22.71 0.42
C GLU A 97 67.36 21.33 -0.13
N GLU A 98 66.49 20.60 0.59
CA GLU A 98 65.87 19.34 0.15
C GLU A 98 64.65 19.59 -0.75
N PHE A 99 64.86 20.28 -1.88
CA PHE A 99 63.77 20.80 -2.73
C PHE A 99 62.82 19.72 -3.28
N VAL A 100 63.33 18.55 -3.63
CA VAL A 100 62.48 17.45 -4.14
C VAL A 100 61.51 16.98 -3.05
N GLN A 101 62.01 16.80 -1.83
CA GLN A 101 61.21 16.41 -0.68
C GLN A 101 60.24 17.52 -0.27
N ALA A 102 60.64 18.80 -0.35
CA ALA A 102 59.74 19.92 -0.16
C ALA A 102 58.61 19.94 -1.20
N GLY A 103 58.93 19.65 -2.48
CA GLY A 103 57.95 19.45 -3.55
C GLY A 103 56.96 18.33 -3.25
N ASP A 104 57.45 17.18 -2.77
CA ASP A 104 56.60 16.06 -2.36
C ASP A 104 55.70 16.43 -1.17
N CYS A 105 56.22 17.15 -0.17
CA CYS A 105 55.45 17.64 0.98
C CYS A 105 54.32 18.57 0.53
N ILE A 106 54.60 19.53 -0.35
CA ILE A 106 53.59 20.46 -0.90
C ILE A 106 52.52 19.68 -1.68
N LYS A 107 52.94 18.75 -2.54
CA LYS A 107 52.06 18.03 -3.47
C LYS A 107 51.18 16.97 -2.82
N TYR A 108 51.73 16.18 -1.90
CA TYR A 108 51.04 15.00 -1.36
C TYR A 108 50.53 15.22 0.06
N GLU A 109 51.14 16.11 0.84
CA GLU A 109 50.72 16.36 2.21
C GLU A 109 49.87 17.62 2.36
N LEU A 110 50.39 18.79 1.95
CA LEU A 110 49.69 20.07 2.11
C LEU A 110 48.49 20.17 1.17
N ALA A 111 48.66 19.90 -0.13
CA ALA A 111 47.53 19.85 -1.06
C ALA A 111 46.49 18.80 -0.65
N GLY A 112 46.93 17.65 -0.10
CA GLY A 112 46.04 16.63 0.45
C GLY A 112 45.23 17.11 1.66
N LEU A 113 45.87 17.84 2.58
CA LEU A 113 45.20 18.46 3.73
C LEU A 113 44.18 19.51 3.29
N PHE A 114 44.54 20.41 2.36
CA PHE A 114 43.63 21.41 1.82
C PHE A 114 42.44 20.77 1.11
N HIS A 115 42.67 19.69 0.35
CA HIS A 115 41.61 18.96 -0.31
C HIS A 115 40.64 18.34 0.70
N ALA A 116 41.16 17.69 1.75
CA ALA A 116 40.35 17.13 2.82
C ALA A 116 39.53 18.22 3.57
N PHE A 117 40.12 19.39 3.78
CA PHE A 117 39.44 20.51 4.42
C PHE A 117 38.35 21.10 3.53
N ALA A 118 38.64 21.33 2.24
CA ALA A 118 37.67 21.79 1.25
C ALA A 118 36.45 20.85 1.17
N ILE A 119 36.70 19.53 1.14
CA ILE A 119 35.65 18.51 1.21
C ILE A 119 34.76 18.71 2.44
N LYS A 120 35.36 18.91 3.62
CA LYS A 120 34.60 19.03 4.88
C LYS A 120 33.83 20.34 4.99
N LEU A 121 34.34 21.43 4.40
CA LEU A 121 33.62 22.70 4.32
C LEU A 121 32.45 22.65 3.34
N GLY A 122 32.54 21.81 2.32
CA GLY A 122 31.52 21.67 1.29
C GLY A 122 31.56 22.77 0.25
N GLU A 123 30.48 22.85 -0.53
CA GLU A 123 30.36 23.77 -1.66
C GLU A 123 30.01 25.21 -1.26
N GLY A 124 30.24 26.13 -2.19
CA GLY A 124 29.86 27.54 -2.06
C GLY A 124 28.33 27.73 -2.03
N LYS A 125 27.90 28.79 -1.34
CA LYS A 125 26.48 29.11 -1.12
C LYS A 125 25.70 29.33 -2.43
N GLU A 126 26.31 29.94 -3.44
CA GLU A 126 25.65 30.20 -4.73
C GLU A 126 25.32 28.91 -5.48
N ASP A 127 26.22 27.93 -5.47
CA ASP A 127 26.01 26.62 -6.08
C ASP A 127 24.87 25.86 -5.39
N VAL A 128 24.84 25.90 -4.05
CA VAL A 128 23.78 25.29 -3.25
C VAL A 128 22.42 25.92 -3.54
N VAL A 129 22.33 27.26 -3.59
CA VAL A 129 21.07 27.97 -3.89
C VAL A 129 20.58 27.68 -5.30
N THR A 130 21.51 27.64 -6.27
CA THR A 130 21.20 27.33 -7.66
C THR A 130 20.66 25.90 -7.79
N ARG A 131 21.35 24.92 -7.20
CA ARG A 131 20.91 23.52 -7.17
C ARG A 131 19.56 23.36 -6.48
N PHE A 132 19.39 23.97 -5.31
CA PHE A 132 18.13 23.88 -4.57
C PHE A 132 16.95 24.42 -5.40
N SER A 133 17.14 25.55 -6.08
CA SER A 133 16.12 26.16 -6.94
C SER A 133 15.79 25.27 -8.14
N ALA A 134 16.82 24.66 -8.77
CA ALA A 134 16.63 23.71 -9.86
C ALA A 134 15.86 22.46 -9.40
N ASN A 135 16.22 21.90 -8.25
CA ASN A 135 15.52 20.76 -7.64
C ASN A 135 14.07 21.08 -7.29
N LEU A 136 13.80 22.30 -6.79
CA LEU A 136 12.44 22.72 -6.49
C LEU A 136 11.57 22.79 -7.75
N ALA A 137 12.11 23.35 -8.85
CA ALA A 137 11.44 23.36 -10.15
C ALA A 137 11.24 21.96 -10.73
N PHE A 138 12.21 21.07 -10.54
CA PHE A 138 12.10 19.66 -10.92
C PHE A 138 10.93 18.97 -10.20
N LEU A 139 10.79 19.18 -8.88
CA LEU A 139 9.67 18.64 -8.11
C LEU A 139 8.32 19.25 -8.54
N GLU A 140 8.26 20.56 -8.79
CA GLU A 140 7.04 21.21 -9.25
C GLU A 140 6.52 20.59 -10.56
N LYS A 141 7.42 20.32 -11.50
CA LYS A 141 7.11 19.75 -12.81
C LYS A 141 6.72 18.27 -12.77
N ASN A 142 7.46 17.46 -12.00
CA ASN A 142 7.36 15.99 -12.08
C ASN A 142 6.64 15.35 -10.89
N TYR A 143 6.67 15.99 -9.72
CA TYR A 143 6.18 15.45 -8.44
C TYR A 143 5.46 16.53 -7.62
N HIS A 144 4.43 17.14 -8.19
CA HIS A 144 3.74 18.32 -7.63
C HIS A 144 3.35 18.19 -6.16
N ARG A 145 2.93 16.99 -5.72
CA ARG A 145 2.60 16.75 -4.31
C ARG A 145 3.80 16.93 -3.37
N ALA A 146 4.97 16.44 -3.75
CA ALA A 146 6.20 16.60 -2.97
C ALA A 146 6.62 18.08 -2.94
N PHE A 147 6.47 18.79 -4.06
CA PHE A 147 6.68 20.23 -4.13
C PHE A 147 5.76 21.01 -3.17
N GLU A 148 4.45 20.74 -3.20
CA GLU A 148 3.48 21.40 -2.31
C GLU A 148 3.80 21.20 -0.84
N LEU A 149 4.31 20.02 -0.47
CA LEU A 149 4.75 19.73 0.89
C LEU A 149 6.00 20.53 1.26
N ILE A 150 7.00 20.56 0.37
CA ILE A 150 8.35 21.08 0.68
C ILE A 150 8.47 22.60 0.54
N LYS A 151 7.72 23.24 -0.37
CA LYS A 151 7.91 24.66 -0.74
C LYS A 151 7.82 25.66 0.44
N ASN A 152 7.13 25.28 1.52
CA ASN A 152 6.91 26.11 2.69
C ASN A 152 7.63 25.61 3.95
N ILE A 153 8.43 24.55 3.86
CA ILE A 153 9.13 23.98 5.01
C ILE A 153 10.49 24.66 5.17
N ASN A 154 10.75 25.19 6.37
CA ASN A 154 12.06 25.73 6.72
C ASN A 154 13.02 24.59 7.13
N PRO A 155 14.29 24.63 6.69
CA PRO A 155 15.28 23.64 7.12
C PRO A 155 15.56 23.69 8.64
N ASP A 156 15.41 22.55 9.31
CA ASP A 156 15.77 22.38 10.73
C ASP A 156 17.27 22.11 10.88
N ARG A 157 18.04 23.20 10.86
CA ARG A 157 19.49 23.16 11.00
C ARG A 157 19.96 22.73 12.40
N SER A 158 19.08 22.62 13.39
CA SER A 158 19.43 22.14 14.74
C SER A 158 19.48 20.61 14.81
N ARG A 159 18.73 19.93 13.93
CA ARG A 159 18.61 18.47 13.91
C ARG A 159 19.25 17.82 12.71
N TYR A 160 19.44 18.54 11.60
CA TYR A 160 19.96 18.01 10.35
C TYR A 160 21.14 18.86 9.89
N HIS A 161 22.30 18.24 9.70
CA HIS A 161 23.51 18.92 9.27
C HIS A 161 24.06 18.23 8.03
N ILE A 162 24.33 19.01 6.98
CA ILE A 162 25.03 18.51 5.81
C ILE A 162 26.50 18.36 6.18
N THR A 163 27.08 17.23 5.80
CA THR A 163 28.49 16.89 6.02
C THR A 163 28.99 16.12 4.81
N TYR A 164 30.29 15.83 4.76
CA TYR A 164 30.90 15.07 3.67
C TYR A 164 31.71 13.91 4.23
N ALA A 165 31.63 12.76 3.57
CA ALA A 165 32.44 11.60 3.87
C ALA A 165 33.91 11.84 3.46
N SER A 166 34.82 10.97 3.91
CA SER A 166 36.25 11.10 3.63
C SER A 166 36.59 11.09 2.13
N ASN A 167 35.76 10.45 1.29
CA ASN A 167 35.91 10.43 -0.16
C ASN A 167 35.31 11.65 -0.88
N GLY A 168 34.77 12.64 -0.15
CA GLY A 168 34.14 13.82 -0.75
C GLY A 168 32.63 13.71 -0.95
N SER A 169 32.04 12.52 -0.77
CA SER A 169 30.61 12.34 -1.03
C SER A 169 29.74 13.00 0.05
N PRO A 170 28.65 13.69 -0.33
CA PRO A 170 27.71 14.26 0.62
C PRO A 170 27.14 13.23 1.61
N ASN A 171 26.79 13.71 2.80
CA ASN A 171 26.18 12.92 3.85
C ASN A 171 25.32 13.82 4.75
N ILE A 172 24.47 13.23 5.57
CA ILE A 172 23.60 13.92 6.51
C ILE A 172 23.94 13.43 7.91
N TYR A 173 24.27 14.34 8.83
CA TYR A 173 24.40 14.07 10.24
C TYR A 173 23.13 14.56 10.94
N MET A 174 22.33 13.63 11.47
CA MET A 174 20.99 13.94 11.98
C MET A 174 20.69 13.31 13.33
N ARG A 175 19.76 13.94 14.06
CA ARG A 175 19.27 13.44 15.35
C ARG A 175 18.24 12.32 15.17
N THR A 176 18.57 11.14 15.67
CA THR A 176 17.69 9.97 15.66
C THR A 176 16.66 10.00 16.81
N SER A 177 15.65 9.12 16.76
CA SER A 177 14.58 9.03 17.78
C SER A 177 15.07 8.83 19.22
N ASP A 178 16.26 8.22 19.39
CA ASP A 178 16.96 8.07 20.67
C ASP A 178 17.73 9.33 21.12
N ASN A 179 17.50 10.48 20.47
CA ASN A 179 18.18 11.76 20.68
C ASN A 179 19.71 11.75 20.45
N LYS A 180 20.25 10.74 19.77
CA LYS A 180 21.68 10.71 19.39
C LYS A 180 21.87 11.25 17.98
N MET A 181 23.00 11.93 17.76
CA MET A 181 23.38 12.37 16.43
C MET A 181 24.12 11.24 15.69
N LYS A 182 23.70 10.91 14.47
CA LYS A 182 24.27 9.85 13.64
C LYS A 182 24.33 10.26 12.17
N HIS A 183 25.31 9.74 11.45
CA HIS A 183 25.37 9.89 9.99
C HIS A 183 24.36 8.96 9.32
N LEU A 184 23.74 9.44 8.25
CA LEU A 184 22.79 8.69 7.43
C LEU A 184 23.49 7.63 6.58
N TYR A 185 24.73 7.89 6.16
CA TYR A 185 25.59 6.96 5.42
C TYR A 185 26.96 6.80 6.10
N SER A 186 27.75 5.84 5.61
CA SER A 186 29.16 5.68 5.91
C SER A 186 29.92 7.01 5.83
N ASN A 187 30.68 7.34 6.88
CA ASN A 187 31.50 8.55 6.89
C ASN A 187 32.81 8.40 6.07
N TYR A 188 33.06 7.21 5.50
CA TYR A 188 34.25 6.93 4.70
C TYR A 188 33.93 6.93 3.20
N GLU A 189 32.98 6.10 2.79
CA GLU A 189 32.59 5.91 1.39
C GLU A 189 31.12 5.43 1.31
N PRO A 190 30.15 6.35 1.20
CA PRO A 190 28.72 6.03 1.09
C PRO A 190 28.39 5.08 -0.07
N GLU A 191 29.07 5.21 -1.20
CA GLU A 191 28.86 4.40 -2.40
C GLU A 191 29.25 2.94 -2.16
N HIS A 192 30.33 2.68 -1.42
CA HIS A 192 30.72 1.31 -1.06
C HIS A 192 29.73 0.66 -0.09
N GLU A 193 29.17 1.42 0.85
CA GLU A 193 28.08 0.95 1.70
C GLU A 193 26.85 0.56 0.87
N ALA A 194 26.44 1.43 -0.05
CA ALA A 194 25.33 1.18 -0.97
C ALA A 194 25.56 -0.08 -1.82
N ARG A 195 26.75 -0.26 -2.40
CA ARG A 195 27.10 -1.47 -3.18
C ARG A 195 26.91 -2.76 -2.39
N ARG A 196 27.49 -2.83 -1.19
CA ARG A 196 27.40 -4.02 -0.33
C ARG A 196 25.96 -4.31 0.09
N TRP A 197 25.18 -3.27 0.33
CA TRP A 197 23.77 -3.44 0.67
C TRP A 197 22.97 -4.01 -0.50
N VAL A 198 23.11 -3.47 -1.71
CA VAL A 198 22.42 -4.01 -2.90
C VAL A 198 22.86 -5.46 -3.18
N GLU A 199 24.14 -5.79 -2.99
CA GLU A 199 24.64 -7.18 -3.06
C GLU A 199 23.94 -8.12 -2.07
N SER A 200 23.66 -7.66 -0.85
CA SER A 200 22.95 -8.47 0.14
C SER A 200 21.47 -8.72 -0.22
N MET A 201 20.92 -7.96 -1.16
CA MET A 201 19.52 -8.03 -1.58
C MET A 201 19.28 -8.88 -2.84
N GLU A 202 20.31 -9.38 -3.51
CA GLU A 202 20.19 -10.07 -4.81
C GLU A 202 19.18 -11.22 -4.77
N GLU A 203 19.20 -12.03 -3.71
CA GLU A 203 18.24 -13.13 -3.53
C GLU A 203 16.81 -12.62 -3.34
N ALA A 204 16.62 -11.57 -2.55
CA ALA A 204 15.30 -10.97 -2.31
C ALA A 204 14.73 -10.27 -3.54
N LEU A 205 15.59 -9.79 -4.44
CA LEU A 205 15.24 -9.13 -5.70
C LEU A 205 15.09 -10.10 -6.87
N ALA A 206 15.49 -11.37 -6.72
CA ALA A 206 15.41 -12.35 -7.78
C ALA A 206 13.96 -12.51 -8.28
N GLY A 207 13.76 -12.30 -9.59
CA GLY A 207 12.44 -12.39 -10.23
C GLY A 207 11.50 -11.21 -9.94
N LYS A 208 11.92 -10.23 -9.12
CA LYS A 208 11.12 -9.04 -8.82
C LYS A 208 11.28 -8.00 -9.92
N THR A 209 10.17 -7.36 -10.27
CA THR A 209 10.10 -6.33 -11.30
C THR A 209 9.78 -4.96 -10.72
N ASN A 210 9.31 -4.91 -9.47
CA ASN A 210 9.04 -3.68 -8.75
C ASN A 210 9.63 -3.72 -7.34
N LEU A 211 10.08 -2.56 -6.86
CA LEU A 211 10.63 -2.38 -5.53
C LEU A 211 10.06 -1.13 -4.87
N VAL A 212 9.40 -1.34 -3.74
CA VAL A 212 8.99 -0.27 -2.81
C VAL A 212 10.15 0.02 -1.87
N VAL A 213 10.61 1.27 -1.84
CA VAL A 213 11.77 1.72 -1.05
C VAL A 213 11.33 2.73 0.01
N TYR A 214 11.61 2.45 1.27
CA TYR A 214 11.45 3.37 2.39
C TYR A 214 12.77 4.10 2.68
N GLY A 215 12.81 5.40 2.39
CA GLY A 215 13.97 6.28 2.48
C GLY A 215 14.61 6.50 1.11
N MET A 216 14.52 7.72 0.58
CA MET A 216 15.34 8.16 -0.56
C MET A 216 16.74 8.53 -0.07
N GLY A 217 16.82 9.24 1.06
CA GLY A 217 18.07 9.84 1.54
C GLY A 217 18.76 10.66 0.45
N LEU A 218 20.03 10.37 0.20
CA LEU A 218 20.85 10.98 -0.85
C LEU A 218 20.93 10.13 -2.14
N GLY A 219 20.20 9.02 -2.23
CA GLY A 219 20.06 8.25 -3.47
C GLY A 219 21.20 7.28 -3.83
N TYR A 220 22.28 7.16 -3.03
CA TYR A 220 23.40 6.25 -3.35
C TYR A 220 22.97 4.80 -3.63
N HIS A 221 22.09 4.27 -2.78
CA HIS A 221 21.55 2.92 -2.94
C HIS A 221 20.61 2.77 -4.14
N LEU A 222 19.89 3.84 -4.51
CA LEU A 222 19.03 3.86 -5.68
C LEU A 222 19.85 3.82 -6.98
N LEU A 223 20.97 4.55 -7.02
CA LEU A 223 21.91 4.51 -8.15
C LEU A 223 22.53 3.12 -8.33
N GLU A 224 22.95 2.48 -7.23
CA GLU A 224 23.48 1.11 -7.31
C GLU A 224 22.41 0.08 -7.70
N LEU A 225 21.16 0.25 -7.24
CA LEU A 225 20.01 -0.54 -7.69
C LEU A 225 19.78 -0.37 -9.19
N ALA A 226 19.75 0.87 -9.70
CA ALA A 226 19.54 1.12 -11.12
C ALA A 226 20.69 0.57 -11.99
N ARG A 227 21.93 0.62 -11.50
CA ARG A 227 23.10 0.06 -12.19
C ARG A 227 23.00 -1.46 -12.34
N LYS A 228 22.61 -2.18 -11.29
CA LYS A 228 22.50 -3.64 -11.31
C LYS A 228 21.19 -4.16 -11.89
N HIS A 229 20.10 -3.46 -11.63
CA HIS A 229 18.73 -3.82 -11.98
C HIS A 229 18.06 -2.68 -12.77
N PRO A 230 18.53 -2.36 -13.99
CA PRO A 230 18.10 -1.17 -14.74
C PRO A 230 16.63 -1.19 -15.20
N LYS A 231 15.95 -2.33 -15.06
CA LYS A 231 14.52 -2.51 -15.39
C LYS A 231 13.62 -2.53 -14.15
N LEU A 232 14.18 -2.33 -12.96
CA LEU A 232 13.44 -2.39 -11.72
C LEU A 232 12.62 -1.12 -11.53
N ASN A 233 11.30 -1.25 -11.48
CA ASN A 233 10.41 -0.12 -11.22
C ASN A 233 10.49 0.28 -9.75
N LEU A 234 10.77 1.55 -9.48
CA LEU A 234 10.96 2.08 -8.13
C LEU A 234 9.75 2.88 -7.65
N ILE A 235 9.36 2.61 -6.41
CA ILE A 235 8.34 3.35 -5.67
C ILE A 235 9.01 3.84 -4.41
N ILE A 236 9.33 5.13 -4.38
CA ILE A 236 10.20 5.71 -3.36
C ILE A 236 9.35 6.53 -2.39
N PHE A 237 9.48 6.22 -1.11
CA PHE A 237 8.91 7.00 -0.03
C PHE A 237 10.05 7.64 0.75
N GLU A 238 10.17 8.96 0.74
CA GLU A 238 11.02 9.67 1.71
C GLU A 238 10.18 10.04 2.94
N PRO A 239 10.28 9.30 4.05
CA PRO A 239 9.53 9.61 5.27
C PRO A 239 9.80 11.02 5.82
N ASP A 240 11.02 11.54 5.72
CA ASP A 240 11.42 12.76 6.43
C ASP A 240 11.63 13.94 5.48
N GLU A 241 10.76 14.95 5.56
CA GLU A 241 10.80 16.14 4.73
C GLU A 241 12.13 16.90 4.88
N GLN A 242 12.76 16.86 6.07
CA GLN A 242 14.03 17.51 6.34
C GLN A 242 15.20 16.77 5.69
N VAL A 243 15.12 15.44 5.58
CA VAL A 243 16.10 14.66 4.80
C VAL A 243 16.01 15.03 3.32
N LEU A 244 14.79 15.17 2.77
CA LEU A 244 14.64 15.62 1.39
C LEU A 244 15.19 17.04 1.17
N LEU A 245 14.88 17.98 2.07
CA LEU A 245 15.39 19.35 2.03
C LEU A 245 16.93 19.40 2.08
N ALA A 246 17.56 18.53 2.87
CA ALA A 246 19.01 18.39 2.91
C ALA A 246 19.55 17.78 1.60
N ALA A 247 18.90 16.76 1.06
CA ALA A 247 19.26 16.16 -0.22
C ALA A 247 19.21 17.18 -1.37
N MET A 248 18.18 18.04 -1.42
CA MET A 248 18.04 19.09 -2.44
C MET A 248 19.19 20.11 -2.45
N GLN A 249 19.95 20.22 -1.36
CA GLN A 249 21.10 21.12 -1.26
C GLN A 249 22.38 20.50 -1.82
N VAL A 250 22.49 19.18 -1.89
CA VAL A 250 23.75 18.48 -2.22
C VAL A 250 23.66 17.48 -3.37
N ILE A 251 22.45 17.10 -3.78
CA ILE A 251 22.21 16.16 -4.88
C ILE A 251 21.43 16.86 -5.99
N ASP A 252 21.86 16.71 -7.23
CA ASP A 252 21.09 17.11 -8.40
C ASP A 252 20.00 16.06 -8.68
N PHE A 253 18.72 16.46 -8.56
CA PHE A 253 17.61 15.54 -8.72
C PHE A 253 17.34 15.21 -10.18
N GLU A 254 17.63 16.12 -11.12
CA GLU A 254 17.43 15.82 -12.54
C GLU A 254 18.41 14.74 -12.98
N GLU A 255 19.69 14.84 -12.59
CA GLU A 255 20.68 13.81 -12.89
C GLU A 255 20.49 12.51 -12.11
N LEU A 256 20.01 12.58 -10.86
CA LEU A 256 19.65 11.39 -10.09
C LEU A 256 18.47 10.65 -10.75
N PHE A 257 17.32 11.30 -10.91
CA PHE A 257 16.08 10.63 -11.35
C PHE A 257 16.15 10.17 -12.80
N LYS A 258 16.93 10.82 -13.66
CA LYS A 258 17.20 10.38 -15.05
C LYS A 258 17.81 8.97 -15.14
N GLN A 259 18.52 8.54 -14.10
CA GLN A 259 19.12 7.20 -14.03
C GLN A 259 18.18 6.15 -13.43
N LEU A 260 17.05 6.57 -12.85
CA LEU A 260 16.14 5.72 -12.09
C LEU A 260 14.85 5.45 -12.87
N GLN A 261 14.26 4.27 -12.70
CA GLN A 261 12.91 3.95 -13.22
C GLN A 261 11.85 4.25 -12.16
N VAL A 262 11.74 5.51 -11.73
CA VAL A 262 10.80 5.93 -10.67
C VAL A 262 9.39 6.03 -11.22
N GLN A 263 8.51 5.15 -10.75
CA GLN A 263 7.08 5.18 -11.07
C GLN A 263 6.33 6.15 -10.18
N ILE A 264 6.66 6.17 -8.88
CA ILE A 264 6.00 7.00 -7.88
C ILE A 264 7.04 7.48 -6.87
N PHE A 265 6.94 8.76 -6.51
CA PHE A 265 7.72 9.37 -5.44
C PHE A 265 6.80 10.08 -4.45
N VAL A 266 6.91 9.73 -3.18
CA VAL A 266 6.10 10.28 -2.08
C VAL A 266 7.03 10.79 -0.99
N VAL A 267 6.67 11.90 -0.38
CA VAL A 267 7.39 12.52 0.74
C VAL A 267 6.44 12.68 1.92
N GLY A 268 6.93 12.41 3.13
CA GLY A 268 6.21 12.61 4.38
C GLY A 268 5.42 11.39 4.87
N GLU A 269 4.62 11.60 5.93
CA GLU A 269 4.05 10.52 6.74
C GLU A 269 2.61 10.11 6.49
N ASP A 270 1.87 10.87 5.69
CA ASP A 270 0.42 10.75 5.67
C ASP A 270 -0.01 9.29 5.33
N LYS A 271 -0.65 8.64 6.31
CA LYS A 271 -1.07 7.24 6.22
C LYS A 271 -2.15 7.02 5.16
N VAL A 272 -3.07 7.98 5.00
CA VAL A 272 -4.12 7.91 3.97
C VAL A 272 -3.49 7.99 2.59
N VAL A 273 -2.50 8.86 2.43
CA VAL A 273 -1.73 9.03 1.20
C VAL A 273 -0.94 7.79 0.88
N ARG A 274 -0.21 7.26 1.86
CA ARG A 274 0.55 6.02 1.73
C ARG A 274 -0.35 4.87 1.29
N GLY A 275 -1.50 4.68 1.95
CA GLY A 275 -2.49 3.65 1.58
C GLY A 275 -3.02 3.81 0.16
N ARG A 276 -3.39 5.03 -0.25
CA ARG A 276 -3.83 5.32 -1.63
C ARG A 276 -2.72 5.07 -2.65
N THR A 277 -1.48 5.45 -2.32
CA THR A 277 -0.32 5.22 -3.18
C THR A 277 -0.05 3.74 -3.36
N PHE A 278 -0.09 2.95 -2.28
CA PHE A 278 0.04 1.50 -2.41
C PHE A 278 -1.04 0.92 -3.28
N PHE A 279 -2.31 1.29 -3.07
CA PHE A 279 -3.42 0.84 -3.90
C PHE A 279 -3.24 1.20 -5.39
N HIS A 280 -2.78 2.42 -5.68
CA HIS A 280 -2.48 2.84 -7.04
C HIS A 280 -1.32 2.05 -7.65
N PHE A 281 -0.24 1.88 -6.90
CA PHE A 281 0.95 1.13 -7.34
C PHE A 281 0.60 -0.32 -7.68
N VAL A 282 -0.02 -1.06 -6.76
CA VAL A 282 -0.30 -2.48 -6.97
C VAL A 282 -1.19 -2.71 -8.20
N ARG A 283 -2.10 -1.78 -8.49
CA ARG A 283 -2.96 -1.83 -9.69
C ARG A 283 -2.18 -1.68 -11.00
N LEU A 284 -1.08 -0.93 -11.01
CA LEU A 284 -0.24 -0.69 -12.20
C LEU A 284 0.98 -1.59 -12.29
N ALA A 285 1.40 -2.20 -11.18
CA ALA A 285 2.59 -3.03 -11.10
C ALA A 285 2.56 -4.20 -12.10
N ARG A 286 3.67 -4.43 -12.83
CA ARG A 286 3.89 -5.67 -13.60
C ARG A 286 4.70 -6.63 -12.76
N GLY A 287 4.31 -7.90 -12.63
CA GLY A 287 5.10 -8.93 -11.95
C GLY A 287 5.22 -8.75 -10.43
N GLU A 288 6.13 -9.51 -9.81
CA GLU A 288 6.27 -9.54 -8.36
C GLU A 288 6.92 -8.28 -7.79
N SER A 289 6.47 -7.89 -6.60
CA SER A 289 6.97 -6.72 -5.88
C SER A 289 7.72 -7.14 -4.62
N ALA A 290 8.74 -6.36 -4.25
CA ALA A 290 9.41 -6.44 -2.96
C ALA A 290 9.35 -5.10 -2.22
N VAL A 291 9.54 -5.15 -0.90
CA VAL A 291 9.59 -3.96 -0.03
C VAL A 291 10.93 -3.93 0.67
N THR A 292 11.59 -2.77 0.68
CA THR A 292 12.87 -2.55 1.35
C THR A 292 12.95 -1.16 1.97
N SER A 293 14.05 -0.90 2.70
CA SER A 293 14.36 0.40 3.28
C SER A 293 15.84 0.73 3.16
N LEU A 294 16.18 2.02 3.13
CA LEU A 294 17.55 2.44 3.37
C LEU A 294 18.02 1.92 4.74
N PRO A 295 19.17 1.20 4.84
CA PRO A 295 19.61 0.54 6.07
C PRO A 295 19.73 1.43 7.29
N SER A 296 20.12 2.68 7.11
CA SER A 296 20.28 3.62 8.22
C SER A 296 18.96 3.96 8.91
N TYR A 297 17.82 3.80 8.23
CA TYR A 297 16.51 4.07 8.82
C TYR A 297 16.15 3.09 9.93
N ASP A 298 16.77 1.90 9.98
CA ASP A 298 16.68 1.00 11.15
C ASP A 298 17.13 1.67 12.44
N LYS A 299 18.05 2.64 12.35
CA LYS A 299 18.63 3.35 13.48
C LYS A 299 18.02 4.74 13.68
N VAL A 300 17.28 5.26 12.70
CA VAL A 300 16.60 6.56 12.77
C VAL A 300 15.28 6.41 13.50
N ASP A 301 14.41 5.52 13.00
CA ASP A 301 13.08 5.26 13.58
C ASP A 301 12.59 3.86 13.16
N ALA A 302 12.93 2.86 13.98
CA ALA A 302 12.59 1.47 13.72
C ALA A 302 11.08 1.20 13.78
N GLN A 303 10.36 1.87 14.69
CA GLN A 303 8.93 1.66 14.85
C GLN A 303 8.18 2.13 13.60
N ARG A 304 8.49 3.34 13.15
CA ARG A 304 7.85 3.92 11.98
C ARG A 304 8.15 3.14 10.70
N LYS A 305 9.38 2.63 10.56
CA LYS A 305 9.73 1.69 9.48
C LYS A 305 8.88 0.43 9.56
N LEU A 306 8.74 -0.19 10.74
CA LEU A 306 7.94 -1.42 10.90
C LEU A 306 6.48 -1.20 10.50
N GLU A 307 5.90 -0.05 10.86
CA GLU A 307 4.54 0.32 10.45
C GLU A 307 4.43 0.47 8.93
N PHE A 308 5.41 1.11 8.28
CA PHE A 308 5.45 1.20 6.82
C PHE A 308 5.51 -0.19 6.15
N PHE A 309 6.37 -1.08 6.65
CA PHE A 309 6.51 -2.43 6.09
C PHE A 309 5.22 -3.23 6.25
N LYS A 310 4.56 -3.10 7.41
CA LYS A 310 3.26 -3.73 7.63
C LYS A 310 2.22 -3.20 6.63
N ASP A 311 2.07 -1.88 6.51
CA ASP A 311 1.11 -1.27 5.58
C ASP A 311 1.38 -1.71 4.11
N ALA A 312 2.66 -1.79 3.71
CA ALA A 312 3.05 -2.22 2.38
C ALA A 312 2.76 -3.70 2.12
N GLN A 313 3.08 -4.58 3.08
CA GLN A 313 2.80 -6.01 3.01
C GLN A 313 1.29 -6.29 2.97
N ASP A 314 0.52 -5.63 3.84
CA ASP A 314 -0.93 -5.73 3.87
C ASP A 314 -1.52 -5.31 2.51
N ALA A 315 -1.09 -4.19 1.95
CA ALA A 315 -1.57 -3.73 0.63
C ALA A 315 -1.23 -4.69 -0.51
N LEU A 316 -0.02 -5.24 -0.53
CA LEU A 316 0.41 -6.23 -1.53
C LEU A 316 -0.42 -7.52 -1.43
N LEU A 317 -0.64 -8.00 -0.20
CA LEU A 317 -1.42 -9.20 0.05
C LEU A 317 -2.90 -9.00 -0.30
N HIS A 318 -3.49 -7.87 0.09
CA HIS A 318 -4.87 -7.52 -0.29
C HIS A 318 -5.04 -7.47 -1.80
N PHE A 319 -4.06 -6.91 -2.52
CA PHE A 319 -4.07 -6.89 -3.97
C PHE A 319 -3.98 -8.29 -4.57
N GLU A 320 -3.09 -9.14 -4.05
CA GLU A 320 -2.93 -10.50 -4.53
C GLU A 320 -4.21 -11.33 -4.33
N LEU A 321 -4.80 -11.25 -3.14
CA LEU A 321 -6.05 -11.92 -2.80
C LEU A 321 -7.22 -11.43 -3.66
N SER A 322 -7.41 -10.11 -3.79
CA SER A 322 -8.49 -9.55 -4.62
C SER A 322 -8.29 -9.86 -6.10
N SER A 323 -7.06 -9.84 -6.60
CA SER A 323 -6.75 -10.16 -8.00
C SER A 323 -7.01 -11.63 -8.30
N LYS A 324 -6.62 -12.56 -7.41
CA LYS A 324 -6.92 -13.99 -7.53
C LYS A 324 -8.42 -14.24 -7.48
N THR A 325 -9.13 -13.65 -6.51
CA THR A 325 -10.58 -13.86 -6.38
C THR A 325 -11.33 -13.43 -7.64
N GLY A 326 -11.04 -12.22 -8.16
CA GLY A 326 -11.66 -11.75 -9.39
C GLY A 326 -11.35 -12.65 -10.59
N ALA A 327 -10.08 -13.05 -10.74
CA ALA A 327 -9.64 -13.86 -11.88
C ALA A 327 -10.21 -15.29 -11.90
N TYR A 328 -10.32 -15.94 -10.74
CA TYR A 328 -10.78 -17.33 -10.65
C TYR A 328 -12.29 -17.46 -10.45
N TYR A 329 -12.91 -16.50 -9.76
CA TYR A 329 -14.31 -16.60 -9.34
C TYR A 329 -15.23 -15.54 -9.95
N GLY A 330 -14.73 -14.65 -10.83
CA GLY A 330 -15.53 -13.57 -11.43
C GLY A 330 -16.83 -14.07 -12.08
N ILE A 331 -16.77 -15.18 -12.83
CA ILE A 331 -17.96 -15.82 -13.43
C ILE A 331 -18.92 -16.35 -12.38
N GLN A 332 -18.42 -17.07 -11.36
CA GLN A 332 -19.27 -17.63 -10.31
C GLN A 332 -19.95 -16.52 -9.49
N LEU A 333 -19.23 -15.45 -9.18
CA LEU A 333 -19.76 -14.27 -8.50
C LEU A 333 -20.85 -13.59 -9.33
N LEU A 334 -20.60 -13.35 -10.62
CA LEU A 334 -21.62 -12.79 -11.52
C LEU A 334 -22.85 -13.70 -11.60
N GLN A 335 -22.64 -15.02 -11.72
CA GLN A 335 -23.71 -16.00 -11.75
C GLN A 335 -24.58 -15.92 -10.50
N ASN A 336 -23.97 -15.97 -9.32
CA ASN A 336 -24.70 -15.87 -8.06
C ASN A 336 -25.49 -14.56 -7.97
N ARG A 337 -24.84 -13.42 -8.25
CA ARG A 337 -25.47 -12.10 -8.21
C ARG A 337 -26.70 -12.01 -9.12
N LEU A 338 -26.58 -12.49 -10.36
CA LEU A 338 -27.69 -12.46 -11.32
C LEU A 338 -28.79 -13.47 -10.97
N TYR A 339 -28.44 -14.68 -10.54
CA TYR A 339 -29.43 -15.71 -10.21
C TYR A 339 -30.23 -15.35 -8.96
N ASN A 340 -29.59 -14.69 -8.00
CA ASN A 340 -30.24 -14.22 -6.78
C ASN A 340 -31.22 -13.07 -7.02
N LEU A 341 -31.22 -12.41 -8.20
CA LEU A 341 -32.18 -11.36 -8.52
C LEU A 341 -33.63 -11.82 -8.42
N ALA A 342 -33.90 -13.09 -8.74
CA ALA A 342 -35.24 -13.70 -8.59
C ALA A 342 -35.80 -13.56 -7.16
N HIS A 343 -34.93 -13.65 -6.15
CA HIS A 343 -35.31 -13.48 -4.75
C HIS A 343 -35.16 -12.03 -4.27
N ILE A 344 -34.09 -11.34 -4.67
CA ILE A 344 -33.75 -9.98 -4.21
C ILE A 344 -34.88 -9.00 -4.48
N VAL A 345 -35.50 -9.05 -5.68
CA VAL A 345 -36.60 -8.15 -6.07
C VAL A 345 -37.78 -8.21 -5.09
N ASN A 346 -37.93 -9.34 -4.39
CA ASN A 346 -39.00 -9.57 -3.42
C ASN A 346 -38.50 -9.65 -1.96
N THR A 347 -37.20 -9.49 -1.74
CA THR A 347 -36.58 -9.61 -0.43
C THR A 347 -36.39 -8.19 0.14
N PRO A 348 -36.87 -7.88 1.34
CA PRO A 348 -36.66 -6.57 1.95
C PRO A 348 -35.18 -6.31 2.29
N SER A 349 -34.80 -5.04 2.29
CA SER A 349 -33.47 -4.60 2.74
C SER A 349 -33.40 -4.53 4.27
N ILE A 350 -32.21 -4.76 4.84
CA ILE A 350 -31.93 -4.49 6.25
C ILE A 350 -32.16 -3.02 6.63
N ARG A 351 -32.20 -2.11 5.64
CA ARG A 351 -32.44 -0.67 5.83
C ARG A 351 -33.57 -0.38 6.82
N ASP A 352 -34.70 -1.06 6.68
CA ASP A 352 -35.88 -0.77 7.48
C ASP A 352 -35.73 -1.22 8.97
N LEU A 353 -34.69 -2.00 9.27
CA LEU A 353 -34.32 -2.44 10.62
C LEU A 353 -33.34 -1.51 11.34
N LYS A 354 -32.95 -0.39 10.73
CA LYS A 354 -32.05 0.58 11.37
C LYS A 354 -32.57 1.00 12.75
N ASP A 355 -31.72 0.85 13.76
CA ASP A 355 -31.98 1.19 15.17
C ASP A 355 -33.21 0.50 15.82
N LYS A 356 -33.80 -0.53 15.19
CA LYS A 356 -35.05 -1.17 15.69
C LYS A 356 -34.84 -2.11 16.88
N LEU A 357 -33.60 -2.52 17.12
CA LEU A 357 -33.17 -3.37 18.23
C LEU A 357 -32.28 -2.60 19.22
N LYS A 358 -32.49 -1.28 19.32
CA LYS A 358 -31.72 -0.41 20.21
C LYS A 358 -31.76 -0.89 21.66
N GLY A 359 -30.59 -0.93 22.29
CA GLY A 359 -30.42 -1.36 23.68
C GLY A 359 -30.37 -2.87 23.90
N GLN A 360 -30.47 -3.67 22.83
CA GLN A 360 -30.23 -5.11 22.89
C GLN A 360 -28.74 -5.42 22.82
N ALA A 361 -28.31 -6.48 23.53
CA ALA A 361 -27.01 -7.09 23.32
C ALA A 361 -27.09 -8.11 22.18
N ALA A 362 -25.99 -8.28 21.43
CA ALA A 362 -25.90 -9.28 20.38
C ALA A 362 -24.64 -10.14 20.57
N VAL A 363 -24.81 -11.46 20.50
CA VAL A 363 -23.74 -12.44 20.47
C VAL A 363 -23.47 -12.85 19.02
N ILE A 364 -22.29 -12.51 18.50
CA ILE A 364 -21.81 -12.91 17.18
C ILE A 364 -21.05 -14.22 17.32
N VAL A 365 -21.63 -15.29 16.79
CA VAL A 365 -21.10 -16.64 16.89
C VAL A 365 -20.23 -16.95 15.68
N GLY A 366 -18.95 -17.23 15.93
CA GLY A 366 -18.01 -17.80 14.96
C GLY A 366 -17.97 -19.33 15.04
N ALA A 367 -17.26 -19.95 14.10
CA ALA A 367 -17.16 -21.41 14.01
C ALA A 367 -15.90 -21.98 14.67
N GLY A 368 -15.13 -21.18 15.42
CA GLY A 368 -13.88 -21.60 16.04
C GLY A 368 -14.05 -22.63 17.16
N PRO A 369 -13.08 -23.55 17.37
CA PRO A 369 -13.13 -24.60 18.39
C PRO A 369 -13.49 -24.14 19.81
N SER A 370 -13.16 -22.90 20.22
CA SER A 370 -13.52 -22.40 21.55
C SER A 370 -15.01 -22.36 21.82
N LEU A 371 -15.84 -22.31 20.77
CA LEU A 371 -17.30 -22.28 20.89
C LEU A 371 -17.83 -23.45 21.72
N GLU A 372 -17.24 -24.65 21.61
CA GLU A 372 -17.70 -25.84 22.33
C GLU A 372 -17.79 -25.63 23.85
N LYS A 373 -16.83 -24.87 24.41
CA LYS A 373 -16.80 -24.57 25.85
C LYS A 373 -17.93 -23.64 26.29
N ASP A 374 -18.39 -22.79 25.39
CA ASP A 374 -19.36 -21.73 25.65
C ASP A 374 -20.82 -22.19 25.40
N ILE A 375 -21.05 -23.36 24.80
CA ILE A 375 -22.38 -23.81 24.33
C ILE A 375 -23.47 -23.78 25.40
N GLU A 376 -23.20 -24.29 26.61
CA GLU A 376 -24.20 -24.35 27.67
C GLU A 376 -24.58 -22.95 28.19
N THR A 377 -23.60 -22.06 28.27
CA THR A 377 -23.79 -20.67 28.67
C THR A 377 -24.48 -19.87 27.56
N LEU A 378 -24.11 -20.12 26.30
CA LEU A 378 -24.74 -19.53 25.11
C LEU A 378 -26.23 -19.89 25.02
N ARG A 379 -26.59 -21.13 25.35
CA ARG A 379 -28.00 -21.57 25.39
C ARG A 379 -28.83 -20.78 26.40
N GLN A 380 -28.24 -20.40 27.53
CA GLN A 380 -28.89 -19.56 28.54
C GLN A 380 -28.94 -18.10 28.09
N LEU A 381 -27.83 -17.58 27.55
CA LEU A 381 -27.73 -16.21 27.02
C LEU A 381 -28.73 -15.91 25.91
N LYS A 382 -29.22 -16.92 25.18
CA LYS A 382 -30.25 -16.72 24.15
C LYS A 382 -31.48 -15.97 24.68
N LYS A 383 -31.83 -16.11 25.97
CA LYS A 383 -32.95 -15.37 26.59
C LYS A 383 -32.63 -13.91 26.92
N HIS A 384 -31.37 -13.51 26.81
CA HIS A 384 -30.84 -12.23 27.31
C HIS A 384 -30.11 -11.43 26.22
N ALA A 385 -29.88 -12.02 25.05
CA ALA A 385 -29.20 -11.40 23.92
C ALA A 385 -29.63 -12.02 22.58
N LEU A 386 -29.52 -11.23 21.51
CA LEU A 386 -29.67 -11.73 20.14
C LEU A 386 -28.50 -12.66 19.82
N ILE A 387 -28.76 -13.76 19.11
CA ILE A 387 -27.76 -14.76 18.75
C ILE A 387 -27.65 -14.72 17.24
N ILE A 388 -26.52 -14.26 16.73
CA ILE A 388 -26.28 -14.05 15.31
C ILE A 388 -25.19 -15.04 14.88
N ALA A 389 -25.56 -16.00 14.05
CA ALA A 389 -24.62 -16.96 13.48
C ALA A 389 -23.92 -16.33 12.27
N ALA A 390 -22.59 -16.19 12.34
CA ALA A 390 -21.79 -15.76 11.19
C ALA A 390 -21.48 -16.96 10.28
N GLY A 391 -22.05 -16.99 9.08
CA GLY A 391 -21.79 -17.97 8.03
C GLY A 391 -22.01 -19.41 8.49
N THR A 392 -20.97 -20.22 8.33
CA THR A 392 -20.98 -21.67 8.58
C THR A 392 -21.08 -22.06 10.06
N SER A 393 -20.97 -21.12 11.01
CA SER A 393 -21.15 -21.36 12.46
C SER A 393 -22.53 -21.91 12.81
N VAL A 394 -23.53 -21.68 11.95
CA VAL A 394 -24.88 -22.24 12.08
C VAL A 394 -24.87 -23.77 12.11
N GLN A 395 -23.90 -24.43 11.46
CA GLN A 395 -23.74 -25.89 11.53
C GLN A 395 -23.45 -26.36 12.96
N SER A 396 -22.51 -25.71 13.65
CA SER A 396 -22.16 -26.02 15.04
C SER A 396 -23.31 -25.71 15.98
N LEU A 397 -23.99 -24.56 15.82
CA LEU A 397 -25.18 -24.25 16.61
C LEU A 397 -26.28 -25.30 16.44
N SER A 398 -26.55 -25.73 15.20
CA SER A 398 -27.52 -26.79 14.92
C SER A 398 -27.11 -28.13 15.53
N HIS A 399 -25.82 -28.47 15.50
CA HIS A 399 -25.28 -29.68 16.12
C HIS A 399 -25.54 -29.72 17.64
N PHE A 400 -25.43 -28.58 18.31
CA PHE A 400 -25.70 -28.44 19.75
C PHE A 400 -27.15 -28.08 20.11
N GLY A 401 -28.06 -28.11 19.13
CA GLY A 401 -29.49 -27.83 19.34
C GLY A 401 -29.81 -26.37 19.70
N ILE A 402 -28.99 -25.42 19.26
CA ILE A 402 -29.22 -23.98 19.45
C ILE A 402 -29.70 -23.38 18.13
N THR A 403 -30.93 -22.86 18.12
CA THR A 403 -31.44 -22.08 16.98
C THR A 403 -31.07 -20.61 17.15
N PRO A 404 -30.29 -20.01 16.24
CA PRO A 404 -29.95 -18.58 16.30
C PRO A 404 -31.17 -17.71 16.00
N HIS A 405 -31.10 -16.43 16.37
CA HIS A 405 -32.09 -15.43 16.02
C HIS A 405 -31.91 -14.95 14.57
N LEU A 406 -30.68 -14.88 14.10
CA LEU A 406 -30.32 -14.47 12.74
C LEU A 406 -29.13 -15.29 12.24
N VAL A 407 -29.14 -15.64 10.96
CA VAL A 407 -27.94 -16.11 10.25
C VAL A 407 -27.50 -15.02 9.29
N VAL A 408 -26.20 -14.73 9.24
CA VAL A 408 -25.60 -13.82 8.25
C VAL A 408 -24.74 -14.65 7.31
N SER A 409 -24.89 -14.52 6.00
CA SER A 409 -24.09 -15.29 5.04
C SER A 409 -23.76 -14.49 3.78
N VAL A 410 -22.50 -14.55 3.34
CA VAL A 410 -22.00 -13.82 2.16
C VAL A 410 -21.18 -14.68 1.20
N ASP A 411 -20.89 -15.93 1.57
CA ASP A 411 -19.94 -16.76 0.83
C ASP A 411 -20.54 -17.28 -0.49
N PHE A 412 -19.79 -17.11 -1.57
CA PHE A 412 -20.21 -17.41 -2.94
C PHE A 412 -19.92 -18.84 -3.39
N GLY A 413 -19.04 -19.55 -2.67
CA GLY A 413 -18.51 -20.86 -3.07
C GLY A 413 -19.47 -22.04 -2.85
N GLU A 414 -19.20 -23.15 -3.54
CA GLU A 414 -19.99 -24.39 -3.41
C GLU A 414 -19.97 -24.97 -1.99
N SER A 415 -18.85 -24.80 -1.26
CA SER A 415 -18.74 -25.22 0.14
C SER A 415 -19.80 -24.56 1.03
N ASN A 416 -20.18 -23.32 0.74
CA ASN A 416 -21.27 -22.65 1.44
C ASN A 416 -22.62 -23.30 1.12
N GLY A 417 -22.88 -23.62 -0.16
CA GLY A 417 -24.08 -24.38 -0.55
C GLY A 417 -24.19 -25.71 0.19
N THR A 418 -23.10 -26.47 0.27
CA THR A 418 -23.03 -27.74 1.01
C THR A 418 -23.21 -27.56 2.52
N ALA A 419 -22.64 -26.50 3.10
CA ALA A 419 -22.77 -26.21 4.53
C ALA A 419 -24.23 -25.98 4.96
N PHE A 420 -25.04 -25.39 4.08
CA PHE A 420 -26.45 -25.06 4.36
C PHE A 420 -27.44 -26.15 3.93
N SER A 421 -27.07 -27.05 3.01
CA SER A 421 -28.00 -28.02 2.38
C SER A 421 -28.60 -29.05 3.34
N HIS A 422 -27.91 -29.34 4.46
CA HIS A 422 -28.33 -30.34 5.44
C HIS A 422 -28.99 -29.75 6.69
N LEU A 423 -29.19 -28.43 6.73
CA LEU A 423 -29.72 -27.73 7.90
C LEU A 423 -31.18 -27.33 7.70
N ASP A 424 -32.03 -27.65 8.67
CA ASP A 424 -33.38 -27.08 8.72
C ASP A 424 -33.31 -25.67 9.33
N LEU A 425 -33.24 -24.68 8.44
CA LEU A 425 -33.27 -23.26 8.76
C LEU A 425 -34.49 -22.57 8.14
N SER A 426 -35.57 -23.32 7.91
CA SER A 426 -36.78 -22.81 7.24
C SER A 426 -37.42 -21.63 7.99
N GLU A 427 -37.36 -21.67 9.32
CA GLU A 427 -37.95 -20.68 10.22
C GLU A 427 -36.96 -19.64 10.76
N VAL A 428 -35.69 -19.72 10.39
CA VAL A 428 -34.62 -18.82 10.86
C VAL A 428 -34.39 -17.71 9.83
N PRO A 429 -34.47 -16.42 10.22
CA PRO A 429 -34.10 -15.32 9.35
C PRO A 429 -32.67 -15.45 8.82
N LEU A 430 -32.50 -15.21 7.51
CA LEU A 430 -31.21 -15.15 6.84
C LEU A 430 -30.99 -13.76 6.25
N LEU A 431 -29.97 -13.07 6.75
CA LEU A 431 -29.43 -11.84 6.19
C LEU A 431 -28.28 -12.18 5.24
N TYR A 432 -28.38 -11.75 3.98
CA TYR A 432 -27.38 -12.11 2.96
C TYR A 432 -26.96 -10.96 2.06
N ALA A 433 -25.74 -11.06 1.52
CA ALA A 433 -25.28 -10.23 0.42
C ALA A 433 -25.58 -10.90 -0.93
N PRO A 434 -25.90 -10.15 -2.00
CA PRO A 434 -26.28 -10.68 -3.32
C PRO A 434 -25.33 -11.71 -3.94
N GLN A 435 -24.06 -11.69 -3.56
CA GLN A 435 -23.05 -12.62 -4.07
C GLN A 435 -23.10 -14.05 -3.46
N ILE A 436 -23.92 -14.28 -2.43
CA ILE A 436 -24.07 -15.59 -1.79
C ILE A 436 -24.35 -16.69 -2.82
N LYS A 437 -23.85 -17.91 -2.57
CA LYS A 437 -24.16 -19.09 -3.39
C LYS A 437 -25.68 -19.23 -3.57
N TYR A 438 -26.15 -19.14 -4.81
CA TYR A 438 -27.59 -18.96 -5.10
C TYR A 438 -28.49 -20.06 -4.54
N THR A 439 -28.00 -21.30 -4.47
CA THR A 439 -28.75 -22.45 -3.92
C THR A 439 -29.05 -22.32 -2.43
N VAL A 440 -28.36 -21.44 -1.69
CA VAL A 440 -28.59 -21.25 -0.25
C VAL A 440 -29.94 -20.59 0.03
N ILE A 441 -30.44 -19.75 -0.89
CA ILE A 441 -31.64 -18.93 -0.67
C ILE A 441 -32.89 -19.45 -1.42
N GLU A 442 -32.74 -20.39 -2.36
CA GLU A 442 -33.85 -20.88 -3.22
C GLU A 442 -35.06 -21.37 -2.39
N ASP A 443 -34.83 -22.09 -1.29
CA ASP A 443 -35.88 -22.67 -0.44
C ASP A 443 -36.13 -21.90 0.87
N LYS A 444 -35.66 -20.64 0.98
CA LYS A 444 -35.75 -19.85 2.22
C LYS A 444 -36.91 -18.86 2.18
N LYS A 445 -37.65 -18.78 3.29
CA LYS A 445 -38.83 -17.90 3.44
C LYS A 445 -38.52 -16.55 4.11
N LYS A 446 -37.69 -16.56 5.15
CA LYS A 446 -37.37 -15.38 5.97
C LYS A 446 -36.04 -14.79 5.52
N LEU A 447 -36.10 -14.00 4.44
CA LEU A 447 -34.93 -13.41 3.80
C LEU A 447 -34.85 -11.90 4.06
N ILE A 448 -33.63 -11.42 4.26
CA ILE A 448 -33.28 -9.99 4.32
C ILE A 448 -31.98 -9.83 3.53
N HIS A 449 -31.85 -8.76 2.76
CA HIS A 449 -30.60 -8.48 2.06
C HIS A 449 -29.91 -7.22 2.57
N PHE A 450 -28.60 -7.14 2.34
CA PHE A 450 -27.78 -5.94 2.54
C PHE A 450 -26.73 -5.86 1.44
N LEU A 451 -26.10 -4.69 1.30
CA LEU A 451 -25.12 -4.45 0.24
C LEU A 451 -23.70 -4.38 0.79
N LEU A 452 -22.74 -4.77 -0.03
CA LEU A 452 -21.31 -4.63 0.24
C LEU A 452 -20.73 -3.50 -0.62
N GLU A 453 -19.76 -2.76 -0.08
CA GLU A 453 -19.12 -1.62 -0.74
C GLU A 453 -18.49 -1.93 -2.11
N ASN A 454 -18.13 -3.19 -2.36
CA ASN A 454 -17.49 -3.65 -3.57
C ASN A 454 -18.45 -4.31 -4.59
N ASP A 455 -19.76 -4.33 -4.33
CA ASP A 455 -20.75 -4.92 -5.23
C ASP A 455 -21.23 -3.93 -6.32
N TRP A 456 -20.32 -3.57 -7.21
CA TRP A 456 -20.60 -2.71 -8.37
C TRP A 456 -21.64 -3.31 -9.31
N THR A 457 -21.68 -4.64 -9.44
CA THR A 457 -22.67 -5.32 -10.26
C THR A 457 -24.08 -5.05 -9.73
N TYR A 458 -24.31 -5.24 -8.44
CA TYR A 458 -25.60 -4.94 -7.83
C TYR A 458 -25.95 -3.46 -7.95
N ARG A 459 -24.99 -2.56 -7.69
CA ARG A 459 -25.19 -1.11 -7.81
C ARG A 459 -25.79 -0.70 -9.15
N ASN A 460 -25.28 -1.27 -10.24
CA ASN A 460 -25.74 -0.90 -11.59
C ASN A 460 -27.05 -1.59 -11.97
N ILE A 461 -27.26 -2.82 -11.50
CA ILE A 461 -28.45 -3.60 -11.89
C ILE A 461 -29.65 -3.20 -11.06
N VAL A 462 -29.51 -3.25 -9.74
CA VAL A 462 -30.61 -2.96 -8.83
C VAL A 462 -30.72 -1.47 -8.57
N GLY A 463 -29.60 -0.74 -8.53
CA GLY A 463 -29.54 0.66 -8.15
C GLY A 463 -29.40 0.82 -6.64
N TRP A 464 -28.56 1.77 -6.19
CA TRP A 464 -28.53 2.21 -4.80
C TRP A 464 -29.51 3.36 -4.62
N GLU A 465 -30.39 3.28 -3.63
CA GLU A 465 -31.06 4.47 -3.10
C GLU A 465 -30.10 5.15 -2.12
N ASP A 466 -30.19 6.47 -1.96
CA ASP A 466 -29.29 7.25 -1.09
C ASP A 466 -29.31 6.78 0.39
N GLU A 467 -30.34 6.01 0.78
CA GLU A 467 -30.54 5.49 2.14
C GLU A 467 -30.16 4.01 2.32
N GLU A 468 -29.76 3.31 1.26
CA GLU A 468 -29.43 1.88 1.32
C GLU A 468 -28.12 1.65 2.09
N PRO A 469 -28.10 0.79 3.13
CA PRO A 469 -26.88 0.55 3.89
C PRO A 469 -25.85 -0.24 3.08
N ILE A 470 -24.63 0.29 3.04
CA ILE A 470 -23.47 -0.32 2.39
C ILE A 470 -22.50 -0.76 3.49
N PHE A 471 -22.32 -2.06 3.63
CA PHE A 471 -21.44 -2.65 4.64
C PHE A 471 -20.01 -2.80 4.11
N CYS A 472 -19.05 -2.73 5.04
CA CYS A 472 -17.64 -2.91 4.73
C CYS A 472 -17.35 -4.36 4.32
N THR A 473 -16.48 -4.57 3.35
CA THR A 473 -16.04 -5.91 2.97
C THR A 473 -14.93 -6.38 3.90
N THR A 474 -15.21 -7.38 4.73
CA THR A 474 -14.19 -8.04 5.54
C THR A 474 -13.85 -9.44 5.00
N PRO A 475 -12.64 -9.98 5.28
CA PRO A 475 -12.26 -11.34 4.87
C PRO A 475 -13.11 -12.48 5.48
N SER A 476 -13.90 -12.19 6.51
CA SER A 476 -14.80 -13.14 7.19
C SER A 476 -16.22 -12.57 7.29
N VAL A 477 -17.23 -13.45 7.28
CA VAL A 477 -18.65 -13.12 7.52
C VAL A 477 -18.87 -12.46 8.89
N THR A 478 -17.93 -12.63 9.83
CA THR A 478 -17.96 -11.99 11.16
C THR A 478 -18.11 -10.48 11.06
N GLY A 479 -17.44 -9.80 10.11
CA GLY A 479 -17.55 -8.34 9.96
C GLY A 479 -18.98 -7.90 9.63
N PRO A 480 -19.59 -8.37 8.53
CA PRO A 480 -20.99 -8.10 8.21
C PRO A 480 -21.97 -8.48 9.32
N ALA A 481 -21.68 -9.53 10.11
CA ALA A 481 -22.52 -9.91 11.24
C ALA A 481 -22.46 -8.91 12.40
N ILE A 482 -21.27 -8.39 12.73
CA ILE A 482 -21.10 -7.31 13.69
C ILE A 482 -21.79 -6.04 13.18
N GLU A 483 -21.54 -5.68 11.92
CA GLU A 483 -22.12 -4.48 11.31
C GLU A 483 -23.64 -4.52 11.26
N ALA A 484 -24.24 -5.68 10.95
CA ALA A 484 -25.69 -5.88 11.02
C ALA A 484 -26.24 -5.62 12.42
N ALA A 485 -25.58 -6.11 13.47
CA ALA A 485 -25.99 -5.89 14.85
C ALA A 485 -25.95 -4.41 15.24
N ILE A 486 -24.85 -3.73 14.90
CA ILE A 486 -24.68 -2.29 15.12
C ILE A 486 -25.74 -1.49 14.35
N TYR A 487 -25.97 -1.83 13.08
CA TYR A 487 -26.96 -1.18 12.23
C TYR A 487 -28.38 -1.30 12.80
N MET A 488 -28.72 -2.47 13.34
CA MET A 488 -30.00 -2.68 14.05
C MET A 488 -30.06 -1.96 15.40
N GLY A 489 -28.98 -1.35 15.89
CA GLY A 489 -28.93 -0.51 17.08
C GLY A 489 -28.32 -1.17 18.33
N CYS A 490 -27.72 -2.35 18.20
CA CYS A 490 -27.07 -3.01 19.33
C CYS A 490 -25.79 -2.25 19.73
N THR A 491 -25.66 -1.89 21.01
CA THR A 491 -24.50 -1.14 21.53
C THR A 491 -23.56 -2.01 22.36
N GLU A 492 -23.92 -3.26 22.59
CA GLU A 492 -23.07 -4.25 23.24
C GLU A 492 -22.99 -5.51 22.37
N ILE A 493 -21.78 -5.83 21.91
CA ILE A 493 -21.51 -6.91 20.97
C ILE A 493 -20.53 -7.90 21.62
N ILE A 494 -20.98 -9.15 21.75
CA ILE A 494 -20.23 -10.24 22.35
C ILE A 494 -19.74 -11.18 21.24
N LEU A 495 -18.44 -11.41 21.17
CA LEU A 495 -17.80 -12.30 20.21
C LEU A 495 -17.50 -13.64 20.89
N THR A 496 -18.01 -14.74 20.32
CA THR A 496 -17.70 -16.12 20.76
C THR A 496 -17.38 -16.98 19.55
N GLY A 497 -16.56 -18.03 19.73
CA GLY A 497 -16.07 -18.85 18.62
C GLY A 497 -15.25 -18.08 17.56
N GLN A 498 -14.71 -16.89 17.88
CA GLN A 498 -13.87 -16.08 16.99
C GLN A 498 -12.39 -16.30 17.29
N ASP A 499 -11.92 -17.54 17.09
CA ASP A 499 -10.59 -17.93 17.55
C ASP A 499 -9.43 -17.30 16.76
N LEU A 500 -9.59 -17.12 15.45
CA LEU A 500 -8.60 -16.50 14.54
C LEU A 500 -7.17 -17.05 14.71
N SER A 501 -7.07 -18.30 15.16
CA SER A 501 -5.87 -19.03 15.52
C SER A 501 -6.21 -20.51 15.72
N TYR A 502 -5.19 -21.35 15.90
CA TYR A 502 -5.31 -22.79 16.13
C TYR A 502 -4.97 -23.12 17.60
N PRO A 503 -5.95 -23.05 18.54
CA PRO A 503 -5.70 -23.33 19.94
C PRO A 503 -5.54 -24.83 20.27
N THR A 504 -6.11 -25.70 19.44
CA THR A 504 -6.21 -27.15 19.69
C THR A 504 -5.80 -28.00 18.46
N ASP A 505 -5.04 -27.41 17.53
CA ASP A 505 -4.75 -27.94 16.18
C ASP A 505 -6.00 -28.23 15.31
N GLN A 506 -7.21 -27.93 15.82
CA GLN A 506 -8.47 -27.98 15.09
C GLN A 506 -8.81 -26.60 14.51
N THR A 507 -9.45 -26.57 13.34
CA THR A 507 -9.84 -25.31 12.67
C THR A 507 -11.25 -24.84 13.06
N TYR A 508 -12.15 -25.77 13.37
CA TYR A 508 -13.56 -25.47 13.63
C TYR A 508 -14.12 -26.29 14.81
N ALA A 509 -15.19 -25.77 15.43
CA ALA A 509 -15.96 -26.47 16.46
C ALA A 509 -16.69 -27.71 15.92
N PRO A 510 -17.06 -28.67 16.79
CA PRO A 510 -17.85 -29.83 16.39
C PRO A 510 -19.10 -29.47 15.60
N GLY A 511 -19.43 -30.31 14.60
CA GLY A 511 -20.59 -30.11 13.73
C GLY A 511 -20.33 -29.33 12.44
N ALA A 512 -19.21 -28.59 12.33
CA ALA A 512 -18.80 -27.97 11.08
C ALA A 512 -18.32 -29.04 10.07
N LYS A 513 -19.03 -29.19 8.94
CA LYS A 513 -18.75 -30.22 7.91
C LYS A 513 -18.37 -29.65 6.55
N HIS A 514 -18.13 -28.34 6.46
CA HIS A 514 -17.81 -27.66 5.20
C HIS A 514 -16.35 -27.83 4.76
N ILE A 515 -15.50 -28.40 5.62
CA ILE A 515 -14.17 -28.88 5.29
C ILE A 515 -13.95 -30.28 5.87
N SER A 516 -13.11 -31.09 5.24
CA SER A 516 -12.72 -32.39 5.77
C SER A 516 -11.73 -32.25 6.94
N GLN A 517 -11.64 -33.30 7.75
CA GLN A 517 -10.68 -33.34 8.87
C GLN A 517 -9.23 -33.30 8.35
N GLU A 518 -8.92 -34.00 7.27
CA GLU A 518 -7.59 -34.00 6.64
C GLU A 518 -7.19 -32.60 6.16
N GLU A 519 -8.11 -31.85 5.55
CA GLU A 519 -7.88 -30.45 5.16
C GLU A 519 -7.64 -29.54 6.38
N SER A 520 -8.43 -29.71 7.44
CA SER A 520 -8.25 -28.96 8.70
C SER A 520 -6.85 -29.18 9.29
N GLU A 521 -6.43 -30.44 9.40
CA GLU A 521 -5.12 -30.82 9.95
C GLU A 521 -3.98 -30.29 9.06
N ALA A 522 -4.12 -30.39 7.74
CA ALA A 522 -3.14 -29.82 6.81
C ALA A 522 -3.00 -28.30 6.98
N MET A 523 -4.11 -27.56 7.11
CA MET A 523 -4.07 -26.11 7.34
C MET A 523 -3.36 -25.74 8.63
N ALA A 524 -3.62 -26.47 9.73
CA ALA A 524 -2.97 -26.25 11.01
C ALA A 524 -1.46 -26.55 10.96
N ILE A 525 -1.03 -27.59 10.22
CA ILE A 525 0.39 -27.96 10.06
C ILE A 525 1.18 -26.85 9.36
N HIS A 526 0.60 -26.21 8.34
CA HIS A 526 1.25 -25.14 7.56
C HIS A 526 1.10 -23.75 8.19
N ALA A 527 0.49 -23.65 9.37
CA ALA A 527 0.38 -22.41 10.14
C ALA A 527 1.71 -22.13 10.87
N HIS A 528 2.57 -21.31 10.26
CA HIS A 528 3.89 -20.95 10.81
C HIS A 528 3.90 -19.62 11.56
N LEU A 529 2.82 -18.84 11.49
CA LEU A 529 2.72 -17.56 12.17
C LEU A 529 2.17 -17.75 13.58
N GLN A 530 2.32 -16.73 14.43
CA GLN A 530 1.83 -16.74 15.80
C GLN A 530 1.05 -15.48 16.14
N VAL A 531 0.14 -15.58 17.11
CA VAL A 531 -0.66 -14.47 17.64
C VAL A 531 -0.86 -14.62 19.15
N GLU A 532 -0.90 -13.51 19.88
CA GLU A 532 -1.20 -13.50 21.32
C GLU A 532 -2.62 -14.04 21.54
N ASN A 533 -2.80 -14.91 22.53
CA ASN A 533 -4.10 -15.42 22.94
C ASN A 533 -4.61 -14.72 24.21
N VAL A 534 -5.90 -14.84 24.51
CA VAL A 534 -6.53 -14.16 25.66
C VAL A 534 -5.99 -14.62 27.03
N GLN A 535 -5.26 -15.74 27.09
CA GLN A 535 -4.62 -16.25 28.31
C GLN A 535 -3.18 -15.71 28.50
N GLY A 536 -2.71 -14.81 27.62
CA GLY A 536 -1.35 -14.24 27.66
C GLY A 536 -0.26 -15.14 27.05
N GLY A 537 -0.65 -16.22 26.37
CA GLY A 537 0.26 -17.08 25.59
C GLY A 537 0.23 -16.76 24.10
N MET A 538 0.79 -17.65 23.27
CA MET A 538 0.79 -17.55 21.82
C MET A 538 0.09 -18.76 21.20
N ASN A 539 -0.81 -18.53 20.24
CA ASN A 539 -1.37 -19.58 19.38
C ASN A 539 -0.73 -19.55 17.99
N ARG A 540 -0.69 -20.70 17.32
CA ARG A 540 -0.37 -20.76 15.88
C ARG A 540 -1.49 -20.11 15.08
N THR A 541 -1.15 -19.46 13.98
CA THR A 541 -2.11 -18.85 13.05
C THR A 541 -1.55 -18.86 11.63
N ASN A 542 -2.39 -18.57 10.65
CA ASN A 542 -1.99 -18.46 9.25
C ASN A 542 -2.17 -17.01 8.75
N GLN A 543 -1.67 -16.73 7.55
CA GLN A 543 -1.70 -15.39 6.98
C GLN A 543 -3.13 -14.86 6.80
N MET A 544 -4.08 -15.70 6.37
CA MET A 544 -5.48 -15.30 6.17
C MET A 544 -6.16 -14.92 7.50
N MET A 545 -5.94 -15.69 8.56
CA MET A 545 -6.47 -15.40 9.89
C MET A 545 -5.87 -14.12 10.49
N GLN A 546 -4.59 -13.84 10.23
CA GLN A 546 -3.98 -12.58 10.65
C GLN A 546 -4.58 -11.36 9.92
N VAL A 547 -4.80 -11.45 8.61
CA VAL A 547 -5.50 -10.40 7.86
C VAL A 547 -6.93 -10.22 8.38
N THR A 548 -7.63 -11.33 8.63
CA THR A 548 -8.98 -11.31 9.19
C THR A 548 -9.01 -10.62 10.56
N LEU A 549 -8.06 -10.96 11.45
CA LEU A 549 -7.92 -10.31 12.75
C LEU A 549 -7.65 -8.81 12.60
N SER A 550 -6.70 -8.42 11.76
CA SER A 550 -6.34 -7.01 11.55
C SER A 550 -7.51 -6.19 11.00
N GLU A 551 -8.28 -6.73 10.05
CA GLU A 551 -9.45 -6.04 9.49
C GLU A 551 -10.63 -5.97 10.48
N ILE A 552 -10.85 -7.01 11.30
CA ILE A 552 -11.81 -6.93 12.40
C ILE A 552 -11.36 -5.85 13.39
N GLU A 553 -10.11 -5.86 13.87
CA GLU A 553 -9.59 -4.85 14.80
C GLU A 553 -9.75 -3.42 14.26
N LYS A 554 -9.46 -3.21 12.98
CA LYS A 554 -9.64 -1.93 12.30
C LYS A 554 -11.12 -1.52 12.25
N PHE A 555 -12.02 -2.45 11.91
CA PHE A 555 -13.45 -2.20 11.93
C PHE A 555 -13.95 -1.81 13.34
N LEU A 556 -13.51 -2.53 14.38
CA LEU A 556 -13.85 -2.22 15.78
C LEU A 556 -13.32 -0.86 16.20
N SER A 557 -12.11 -0.48 15.78
CA SER A 557 -11.49 0.81 16.10
C SER A 557 -12.28 2.02 15.55
N ASN A 558 -13.05 1.83 14.48
CA ASN A 558 -13.91 2.86 13.90
C ASN A 558 -15.29 2.95 14.58
N ASN A 559 -15.62 2.00 15.45
CA ASN A 559 -16.93 1.88 16.12
C ASN A 559 -16.81 2.05 17.65
N THR A 560 -16.07 3.06 18.11
CA THR A 560 -15.77 3.30 19.54
C THR A 560 -16.97 3.58 20.44
N HIS A 561 -18.15 3.81 19.86
CA HIS A 561 -19.41 4.00 20.57
C HIS A 561 -20.08 2.66 20.99
N VAL A 562 -19.52 1.53 20.55
CA VAL A 562 -20.01 0.17 20.83
C VAL A 562 -19.07 -0.51 21.84
N ASN A 563 -19.65 -1.23 22.81
CA ASN A 563 -18.90 -2.06 23.74
C ASN A 563 -18.68 -3.45 23.14
N PHE A 564 -17.42 -3.83 22.91
CA PHE A 564 -17.06 -5.13 22.36
C PHE A 564 -16.44 -6.04 23.42
N ILE A 565 -16.99 -7.24 23.56
CA ILE A 565 -16.54 -8.25 24.54
C ILE A 565 -16.13 -9.51 23.78
N ASN A 566 -14.95 -10.05 24.08
CA ASN A 566 -14.51 -11.33 23.54
C ASN A 566 -14.62 -12.42 24.62
N THR A 567 -15.38 -13.48 24.35
CA THR A 567 -15.51 -14.63 25.25
C THR A 567 -14.71 -15.85 24.80
N SER A 568 -14.13 -15.83 23.59
CA SER A 568 -13.34 -16.95 23.05
C SER A 568 -12.10 -17.24 23.90
N GLN A 569 -12.28 -18.07 24.93
CA GLN A 569 -11.30 -18.28 26.02
C GLN A 569 -9.97 -18.87 25.58
N LEU A 570 -9.95 -19.54 24.42
CA LEU A 570 -8.75 -20.11 23.82
C LEU A 570 -8.27 -19.34 22.59
N GLY A 571 -9.03 -18.37 22.10
CA GLY A 571 -8.79 -17.68 20.85
C GLY A 571 -7.69 -16.63 20.92
N ALA A 572 -7.40 -16.05 19.77
CA ALA A 572 -6.56 -14.87 19.64
C ALA A 572 -7.16 -13.70 20.45
N LYS A 573 -6.28 -12.88 21.00
CA LYS A 573 -6.65 -11.60 21.58
C LYS A 573 -7.01 -10.64 20.45
N ILE A 574 -8.21 -10.08 20.53
CA ILE A 574 -8.73 -9.12 19.54
C ILE A 574 -8.63 -7.73 20.15
N LYS A 575 -7.87 -6.82 19.54
CA LYS A 575 -7.81 -5.42 20.02
C LYS A 575 -9.17 -4.75 19.94
N HIS A 576 -9.35 -3.74 20.79
CA HIS A 576 -10.61 -3.02 20.97
C HIS A 576 -11.76 -3.88 21.55
N THR A 577 -11.42 -5.04 22.14
CA THR A 577 -12.35 -5.85 22.92
C THR A 577 -11.86 -6.00 24.36
N GLU A 578 -12.78 -6.17 25.30
CA GLU A 578 -12.48 -6.67 26.64
C GLU A 578 -12.66 -8.20 26.67
N PHE A 579 -11.68 -8.95 27.19
CA PHE A 579 -11.88 -10.38 27.42
C PHE A 579 -12.73 -10.59 28.69
N SER A 580 -13.82 -11.34 28.57
CA SER A 580 -14.65 -11.75 29.71
C SER A 580 -15.18 -13.17 29.49
N PRO A 581 -15.08 -14.08 30.48
CA PRO A 581 -15.73 -15.40 30.38
C PRO A 581 -17.23 -15.27 30.11
N MET A 582 -17.79 -16.14 29.27
CA MET A 582 -19.20 -16.04 28.88
C MET A 582 -20.15 -16.12 30.09
N GLU A 583 -19.78 -16.84 31.15
CA GLU A 583 -20.54 -16.91 32.40
C GLU A 583 -20.67 -15.56 33.09
N SER A 584 -19.61 -14.74 33.04
CA SER A 584 -19.61 -13.39 33.62
C SER A 584 -20.51 -12.46 32.82
N VAL A 585 -20.52 -12.62 31.49
CA VAL A 585 -21.46 -11.91 30.60
C VAL A 585 -22.91 -12.32 30.92
N LEU A 586 -23.19 -13.62 31.03
CA LEU A 586 -24.52 -14.12 31.39
C LEU A 586 -25.01 -13.56 32.73
N GLN A 587 -24.15 -13.55 33.76
CA GLN A 587 -24.52 -12.98 35.05
C GLN A 587 -24.89 -11.50 34.93
N ARG A 588 -24.13 -10.72 34.16
CA ARG A 588 -24.38 -9.28 33.95
C ARG A 588 -25.66 -9.00 33.14
N LEU A 589 -26.01 -9.87 32.19
CA LEU A 589 -27.20 -9.73 31.35
C LEU A 589 -28.45 -10.45 31.90
N SER A 590 -28.33 -11.13 33.04
CA SER A 590 -29.40 -12.00 33.59
C SER A 590 -30.73 -11.29 33.88
N ASP A 591 -30.71 -9.98 34.11
CA ASP A 591 -31.91 -9.16 34.35
C ASP A 591 -32.59 -8.66 33.06
N ILE A 592 -31.98 -8.89 31.89
CA ILE A 592 -32.50 -8.45 30.58
C ILE A 592 -33.26 -9.60 29.92
N ASP A 593 -34.54 -9.43 29.60
CA ASP A 593 -35.29 -10.44 28.85
C ASP A 593 -35.39 -10.05 27.37
N VAL A 594 -34.95 -10.94 26.49
CA VAL A 594 -35.01 -10.81 25.03
C VAL A 594 -35.96 -11.87 24.51
N PRO A 595 -37.17 -11.47 24.06
CA PRO A 595 -38.11 -12.40 23.47
C PRO A 595 -37.50 -13.11 22.25
N ASN A 596 -37.67 -14.43 22.16
CA ASN A 596 -37.13 -15.21 21.03
C ASN A 596 -37.67 -14.74 19.66
N ASP A 597 -38.87 -14.16 19.65
CA ASP A 597 -39.56 -13.64 18.45
C ASP A 597 -39.29 -12.15 18.20
N LEU A 598 -38.39 -11.50 18.96
CA LEU A 598 -38.15 -10.05 18.87
C LEU A 598 -37.78 -9.61 17.45
N LEU A 599 -36.83 -10.31 16.83
CA LEU A 599 -36.41 -10.01 15.46
C LEU A 599 -37.54 -10.28 14.47
N GLU A 600 -38.26 -11.39 14.62
CA GLU A 600 -39.38 -11.74 13.75
C GLU A 600 -40.49 -10.68 13.78
N ARG A 601 -40.86 -10.22 14.98
CA ARG A 601 -41.82 -9.10 15.13
C ARG A 601 -41.31 -7.80 14.51
N ALA A 602 -40.02 -7.51 14.63
CA ALA A 602 -39.43 -6.34 13.98
C ALA A 602 -39.48 -6.48 12.45
N MET A 603 -39.18 -7.67 11.92
CA MET A 603 -39.28 -7.96 10.49
C MET A 603 -40.70 -7.76 9.96
N GLU A 604 -41.70 -8.36 10.59
CA GLU A 604 -43.12 -8.22 10.21
C GLU A 604 -43.57 -6.74 10.26
N THR A 605 -43.15 -6.02 11.30
CA THR A 605 -43.56 -4.63 11.52
C THR A 605 -42.95 -3.69 10.49
N TYR A 606 -41.63 -3.79 10.24
CA TYR A 606 -40.87 -2.74 9.55
C TYR A 606 -40.46 -3.10 8.12
N LEU A 607 -40.10 -4.36 7.84
CA LEU A 607 -39.52 -4.71 6.55
C LEU A 607 -40.54 -4.64 5.43
N ARG A 608 -40.20 -3.94 4.35
CA ARG A 608 -40.99 -3.92 3.12
C ARG A 608 -40.10 -4.26 1.92
N PRO A 609 -40.53 -5.18 1.03
CA PRO A 609 -39.88 -5.35 -0.26
C PRO A 609 -39.95 -4.06 -1.09
N PHE A 610 -39.20 -4.02 -2.18
CA PHE A 610 -39.30 -2.95 -3.17
C PHE A 610 -40.75 -2.72 -3.62
N ASP A 611 -41.08 -1.49 -3.97
CA ASP A 611 -42.37 -1.18 -4.59
C ASP A 611 -42.45 -1.70 -6.04
N GLU A 612 -43.66 -1.82 -6.58
CA GLU A 612 -43.85 -2.36 -7.94
C GLU A 612 -43.12 -1.57 -9.06
N PRO A 613 -43.07 -0.21 -9.02
CA PRO A 613 -42.23 0.56 -9.93
C PRO A 613 -40.76 0.14 -9.89
N ARG A 614 -40.18 0.01 -8.69
CA ARG A 614 -38.78 -0.39 -8.52
C ARG A 614 -38.54 -1.82 -8.97
N LYS A 615 -39.42 -2.76 -8.63
CA LYS A 615 -39.33 -4.14 -9.14
C LYS A 615 -39.32 -4.16 -10.67
N SER A 616 -40.24 -3.42 -11.29
CA SER A 616 -40.33 -3.32 -12.75
C SER A 616 -39.06 -2.75 -13.37
N GLU A 617 -38.46 -1.73 -12.75
CA GLU A 617 -37.19 -1.16 -13.21
C GLU A 617 -36.06 -2.19 -13.19
N ILE A 618 -35.86 -2.89 -12.08
CA ILE A 618 -34.82 -3.91 -11.90
C ILE A 618 -35.01 -5.05 -12.92
N THR A 619 -36.23 -5.56 -13.04
CA THR A 619 -36.57 -6.65 -13.96
C THR A 619 -36.39 -6.23 -15.42
N ASN A 620 -36.80 -5.00 -15.79
CA ASN A 620 -36.59 -4.47 -17.14
C ASN A 620 -35.10 -4.37 -17.49
N ARG A 621 -34.25 -3.91 -16.56
CA ARG A 621 -32.80 -3.87 -16.76
C ARG A 621 -32.24 -5.26 -17.03
N LEU A 622 -32.62 -6.25 -16.22
CA LEU A 622 -32.23 -7.65 -16.42
C LEU A 622 -32.70 -8.20 -17.78
N PHE A 623 -33.96 -7.94 -18.15
CA PHE A 623 -34.55 -8.47 -19.38
C PHE A 623 -33.91 -7.90 -20.65
N GLN A 624 -33.37 -6.68 -20.57
CA GLN A 624 -32.64 -6.06 -21.68
C GLN A 624 -31.19 -6.56 -21.84
N MET A 625 -30.60 -7.15 -20.79
CA MET A 625 -29.18 -7.57 -20.82
C MET A 625 -28.84 -8.48 -21.99
N PRO A 626 -29.59 -9.56 -22.30
CA PRO A 626 -29.22 -10.46 -23.38
C PRO A 626 -29.13 -9.77 -24.75
N MET A 627 -30.09 -8.90 -25.06
CA MET A 627 -30.09 -8.12 -26.29
C MET A 627 -28.90 -7.16 -26.36
N LYS A 628 -28.61 -6.46 -25.25
CA LYS A 628 -27.46 -5.57 -25.17
C LYS A 628 -26.13 -6.30 -25.37
N TYR A 629 -25.97 -7.49 -24.78
CA TYR A 629 -24.77 -8.29 -25.01
C TYR A 629 -24.62 -8.72 -26.46
N ASP A 630 -25.71 -9.11 -27.13
CA ASP A 630 -25.69 -9.46 -28.55
C ASP A 630 -25.27 -8.25 -29.42
N ASP A 631 -25.68 -7.03 -29.03
CA ASP A 631 -25.29 -5.80 -29.73
C ASP A 631 -23.83 -5.40 -29.47
N ILE A 632 -23.36 -5.50 -28.22
CA ILE A 632 -21.96 -5.31 -27.86
C ILE A 632 -21.07 -6.30 -28.60
N GLU A 633 -21.46 -7.58 -28.70
CA GLU A 633 -20.70 -8.60 -29.43
C GLU A 633 -20.49 -8.23 -30.90
N LYS A 634 -21.51 -7.66 -31.55
CA LYS A 634 -21.40 -7.19 -32.95
C LYS A 634 -20.41 -6.04 -33.09
N ILE A 635 -20.42 -5.09 -32.14
CA ILE A 635 -19.48 -3.96 -32.11
C ILE A 635 -18.06 -4.47 -31.92
N LEU A 636 -17.84 -5.36 -30.95
CA LEU A 636 -16.54 -5.95 -30.65
C LEU A 636 -15.97 -6.75 -31.83
N LYS A 637 -16.79 -7.56 -32.51
CA LYS A 637 -16.38 -8.27 -33.74
C LYS A 637 -15.95 -7.32 -34.85
N ARG A 638 -16.62 -6.16 -34.97
CA ARG A 638 -16.23 -5.11 -35.94
C ARG A 638 -14.91 -4.45 -35.54
N ILE A 639 -14.69 -4.23 -34.24
CA ILE A 639 -13.43 -3.72 -33.70
C ILE A 639 -12.29 -4.71 -33.99
N GLU A 640 -12.46 -5.99 -33.66
CA GLU A 640 -11.48 -7.06 -33.90
C GLU A 640 -11.07 -7.12 -35.38
N GLN A 641 -12.04 -7.12 -36.30
CA GLN A 641 -11.79 -7.10 -37.74
C GLN A 641 -10.97 -5.88 -38.17
N LYS A 642 -11.31 -4.68 -37.65
CA LYS A 642 -10.58 -3.44 -37.96
C LYS A 642 -9.15 -3.47 -37.41
N ILE A 643 -8.94 -3.99 -36.19
CA ILE A 643 -7.61 -4.18 -35.59
C ILE A 643 -6.75 -5.08 -36.48
N GLY A 644 -7.30 -6.19 -36.98
CA GLY A 644 -6.59 -7.11 -37.88
C GLY A 644 -6.07 -6.46 -39.17
N LEU A 645 -6.62 -5.32 -39.59
CA LEU A 645 -6.17 -4.58 -40.78
C LEU A 645 -5.00 -3.62 -40.48
N LEU A 646 -4.79 -3.22 -39.23
CA LEU A 646 -3.84 -2.18 -38.85
C LEU A 646 -2.39 -2.50 -39.27
N PRO A 647 -1.83 -3.71 -39.09
CA PRO A 647 -0.44 -3.99 -39.46
C PRO A 647 -0.14 -3.84 -40.96
N ALA A 648 -1.12 -4.15 -41.82
CA ALA A 648 -1.00 -3.98 -43.27
C ALA A 648 -1.20 -2.52 -43.68
N LEU A 649 -2.18 -1.83 -43.09
CA LEU A 649 -2.47 -0.43 -43.37
C LEU A 649 -1.36 0.50 -42.91
N SER A 650 -0.71 0.22 -41.77
CA SER A 650 0.37 1.07 -41.24
C SER A 650 1.57 1.14 -42.19
N ARG A 651 1.83 0.06 -42.94
CA ARG A 651 2.92 -0.03 -43.92
C ARG A 651 2.55 0.53 -45.30
N THR A 652 1.28 0.41 -45.70
CA THR A 652 0.86 0.70 -47.08
C THR A 652 0.05 1.97 -47.23
N LYS A 653 -0.73 2.37 -46.22
CA LYS A 653 -1.68 3.50 -46.22
C LYS A 653 -1.78 4.16 -44.83
N PRO A 654 -0.76 4.90 -44.38
CA PRO A 654 -0.69 5.45 -43.01
C PRO A 654 -1.88 6.32 -42.60
N GLU A 655 -2.37 7.21 -43.48
CA GLU A 655 -3.54 8.06 -43.17
C GLU A 655 -4.81 7.21 -42.96
N LYS A 656 -5.00 6.18 -43.79
CA LYS A 656 -6.12 5.24 -43.63
C LYS A 656 -5.97 4.42 -42.34
N CYS A 657 -4.74 4.05 -41.97
CA CYS A 657 -4.45 3.36 -40.71
C CYS A 657 -4.88 4.22 -39.52
N HIS A 658 -4.45 5.49 -39.49
CA HIS A 658 -4.84 6.42 -38.43
C HIS A 658 -6.35 6.62 -38.35
N LYS A 659 -7.03 6.86 -39.48
CA LYS A 659 -8.50 6.95 -39.50
C LYS A 659 -9.18 5.66 -39.00
N THR A 660 -8.61 4.49 -39.30
CA THR A 660 -9.13 3.21 -38.80
C THR A 660 -8.96 3.10 -37.28
N MET A 661 -7.87 3.61 -36.70
CA MET A 661 -7.69 3.67 -35.24
C MET A 661 -8.75 4.55 -34.59
N VAL A 662 -8.99 5.75 -35.13
CA VAL A 662 -10.03 6.67 -34.64
C VAL A 662 -11.41 6.00 -34.70
N ASP A 663 -11.76 5.37 -35.84
CA ASP A 663 -13.00 4.60 -35.95
C ASP A 663 -13.10 3.46 -34.91
N ILE A 664 -11.98 2.85 -34.51
CA ILE A 664 -11.98 1.80 -33.47
C ILE A 664 -12.20 2.43 -32.10
N GLU A 665 -11.52 3.54 -31.79
CA GLU A 665 -11.68 4.27 -30.52
C GLU A 665 -13.13 4.72 -30.32
N GLU A 666 -13.76 5.31 -31.35
CA GLU A 666 -15.19 5.69 -31.31
C GLU A 666 -16.11 4.49 -31.06
N LEU A 667 -15.84 3.33 -31.67
CA LEU A 667 -16.61 2.11 -31.42
C LEU A 667 -16.35 1.56 -30.02
N TRP A 668 -15.11 1.63 -29.55
CA TRP A 668 -14.72 1.14 -28.23
C TRP A 668 -15.37 1.97 -27.11
N GLU A 669 -15.40 3.31 -27.28
CA GLU A 669 -16.08 4.24 -26.37
C GLU A 669 -17.55 3.83 -26.14
N THR A 670 -18.28 3.46 -27.21
CA THR A 670 -19.68 2.99 -27.08
C THR A 670 -19.85 1.71 -26.24
N VAL A 671 -18.80 0.90 -26.12
CA VAL A 671 -18.82 -0.34 -25.33
C VAL A 671 -18.48 -0.04 -23.87
N VAL A 672 -17.43 0.74 -23.62
CA VAL A 672 -16.98 1.05 -22.25
C VAL A 672 -17.88 2.01 -21.51
N ASP A 673 -18.62 2.87 -22.23
CA ASP A 673 -19.59 3.79 -21.64
C ASP A 673 -20.93 3.11 -21.27
N ASP A 674 -21.17 1.86 -21.70
CA ASP A 674 -22.34 1.11 -21.24
C ASP A 674 -22.12 0.60 -19.80
N GLU A 675 -22.85 1.20 -18.86
CA GLU A 675 -22.76 0.89 -17.43
C GLU A 675 -22.97 -0.61 -17.12
N MET A 676 -23.82 -1.29 -17.90
CA MET A 676 -24.09 -2.71 -17.72
C MET A 676 -22.89 -3.56 -18.12
N PHE A 677 -22.24 -3.23 -19.25
CA PHE A 677 -21.00 -3.86 -19.66
C PHE A 677 -19.89 -3.71 -18.61
N ALA A 678 -19.70 -2.49 -18.09
CA ALA A 678 -18.71 -2.23 -17.03
C ALA A 678 -19.03 -3.00 -15.74
N ALA A 679 -20.31 -3.12 -15.38
CA ALA A 679 -20.76 -3.78 -14.16
C ALA A 679 -20.70 -5.31 -14.21
N THR A 680 -20.64 -5.91 -15.39
CA THR A 680 -20.67 -7.37 -15.58
C THR A 680 -19.39 -7.90 -16.22
N VAL A 681 -19.07 -7.49 -17.43
CA VAL A 681 -17.95 -8.03 -18.20
C VAL A 681 -16.62 -7.57 -17.60
N ALA A 682 -16.46 -6.26 -17.33
CA ALA A 682 -15.21 -5.76 -16.73
C ALA A 682 -14.98 -6.30 -15.31
N PHE A 683 -16.05 -6.66 -14.60
CA PHE A 683 -15.99 -7.34 -13.31
C PHE A 683 -15.47 -8.79 -13.42
N VAL A 684 -15.82 -9.50 -14.50
CA VAL A 684 -15.46 -10.91 -14.72
C VAL A 684 -14.01 -11.10 -15.14
N ILE A 685 -13.48 -10.18 -15.97
CA ILE A 685 -12.10 -10.23 -16.48
C ILE A 685 -11.27 -9.01 -16.01
N PRO A 686 -11.14 -8.78 -14.69
CA PRO A 686 -10.52 -7.56 -14.16
C PRO A 686 -9.02 -7.50 -14.46
N ASN A 687 -8.36 -8.64 -14.68
CA ASN A 687 -6.93 -8.70 -15.03
C ASN A 687 -6.64 -8.16 -16.44
N ASP A 688 -7.54 -8.43 -17.39
CA ASP A 688 -7.40 -7.99 -18.77
C ASP A 688 -7.61 -6.48 -18.86
N PHE A 689 -8.63 -5.94 -18.18
CA PHE A 689 -8.83 -4.50 -18.04
C PHE A 689 -7.67 -3.81 -17.32
N ARG A 690 -7.14 -4.40 -16.23
CA ARG A 690 -5.93 -3.87 -15.58
C ARG A 690 -4.73 -3.84 -16.52
N SER A 691 -4.56 -4.87 -17.34
CA SER A 691 -3.46 -4.93 -18.30
C SER A 691 -3.62 -3.88 -19.39
N TYR A 692 -4.84 -3.66 -19.87
CA TYR A 692 -5.18 -2.58 -20.78
C TYR A 692 -4.88 -1.20 -20.18
N ASP A 693 -5.43 -0.89 -18.99
CA ASP A 693 -5.22 0.39 -18.29
C ASP A 693 -3.74 0.70 -18.10
N ARG A 694 -2.97 -0.31 -17.69
CA ARG A 694 -1.53 -0.21 -17.42
C ARG A 694 -0.73 0.09 -18.68
N ASP A 695 -1.11 -0.51 -19.81
CA ASP A 695 -0.33 -0.44 -21.05
C ASP A 695 -0.83 0.71 -21.97
N LEU A 696 -1.98 1.31 -21.66
CA LEU A 696 -2.59 2.40 -22.42
C LEU A 696 -1.70 3.65 -22.58
N PRO A 697 -0.95 4.13 -21.56
CA PRO A 697 -0.07 5.29 -21.74
C PRO A 697 0.99 5.11 -22.84
N GLU A 698 1.58 3.90 -22.92
CA GLU A 698 2.57 3.55 -23.96
C GLU A 698 1.97 3.68 -25.37
N LEU A 699 0.70 3.25 -25.53
CA LEU A 699 -0.02 3.38 -26.79
C LEU A 699 -0.33 4.85 -27.15
N VAL A 700 -0.75 5.63 -26.16
CA VAL A 700 -1.14 7.04 -26.36
C VAL A 700 0.07 7.87 -26.80
N GLU A 701 1.20 7.69 -26.13
CA GLU A 701 2.43 8.45 -26.36
C GLU A 701 3.19 8.08 -27.64
N GLU A 702 3.01 6.85 -28.17
CA GLU A 702 3.68 6.42 -29.39
C GLU A 702 3.22 7.25 -30.62
N LYS A 703 4.20 7.78 -31.36
CA LYS A 703 4.00 8.66 -32.52
C LYS A 703 4.28 7.96 -33.83
N ASN A 704 5.09 6.91 -33.84
CA ASN A 704 5.38 6.12 -35.03
C ASN A 704 4.16 5.25 -35.39
N ILE A 705 3.53 5.52 -36.53
CA ILE A 705 2.28 4.84 -36.93
C ILE A 705 2.39 3.30 -37.02
N ILE A 706 3.56 2.77 -37.39
CA ILE A 706 3.77 1.32 -37.50
C ILE A 706 3.81 0.71 -36.09
N ARG A 707 4.62 1.28 -35.20
CA ARG A 707 4.69 0.83 -33.80
C ARG A 707 3.37 1.05 -33.07
N LYS A 708 2.71 2.18 -33.31
CA LYS A 708 1.39 2.48 -32.76
C LYS A 708 0.37 1.44 -33.18
N ALA A 709 0.37 1.02 -34.45
CA ALA A 709 -0.50 -0.06 -34.93
C ALA A 709 -0.23 -1.41 -34.26
N ASP A 710 1.05 -1.75 -34.06
CA ASP A 710 1.44 -2.98 -33.36
C ASP A 710 1.02 -2.93 -31.88
N LEU A 711 1.26 -1.80 -31.20
CA LEU A 711 0.83 -1.56 -29.81
C LEU A 711 -0.68 -1.60 -29.68
N PHE A 712 -1.42 -0.97 -30.60
CA PHE A 712 -2.88 -0.96 -30.61
C PHE A 712 -3.44 -2.37 -30.70
N SER A 713 -2.86 -3.19 -31.58
CA SER A 713 -3.23 -4.61 -31.74
C SER A 713 -2.90 -5.45 -30.52
N LYS A 714 -1.77 -5.16 -29.86
CA LYS A 714 -1.31 -5.87 -28.67
C LYS A 714 -2.08 -5.49 -27.40
N ILE A 715 -2.47 -4.23 -27.25
CA ILE A 715 -3.08 -3.71 -26.03
C ILE A 715 -4.60 -3.84 -26.10
N LEU A 716 -5.24 -3.13 -27.03
CA LEU A 716 -6.69 -3.20 -27.18
C LEU A 716 -7.12 -4.53 -27.82
N GLY A 717 -6.39 -5.02 -28.82
CA GLY A 717 -6.76 -6.28 -29.49
C GLY A 717 -6.79 -7.48 -28.55
N THR A 718 -5.83 -7.60 -27.63
CA THR A 718 -5.84 -8.67 -26.61
C THR A 718 -7.04 -8.55 -25.66
N LEU A 719 -7.38 -7.34 -25.20
CA LEU A 719 -8.57 -7.12 -24.37
C LEU A 719 -9.86 -7.50 -25.13
N ILE A 720 -9.99 -7.09 -26.39
CA ILE A 720 -11.18 -7.38 -27.21
C ILE A 720 -11.38 -8.89 -27.39
N ILE A 721 -10.31 -9.64 -27.61
CA ILE A 721 -10.36 -11.10 -27.72
C ILE A 721 -10.84 -11.71 -26.39
N ALA A 722 -10.24 -11.32 -25.26
CA ALA A 722 -10.65 -11.81 -23.94
C ALA A 722 -12.14 -11.52 -23.64
N ILE A 723 -12.63 -10.34 -24.02
CA ILE A 723 -14.06 -10.01 -23.91
C ILE A 723 -14.90 -10.94 -24.78
N LEU A 724 -14.55 -11.11 -26.06
CA LEU A 724 -15.31 -11.96 -26.99
C LEU A 724 -15.34 -13.43 -26.55
N GLU A 725 -14.29 -13.92 -25.88
CA GLU A 725 -14.24 -15.27 -25.33
C GLU A 725 -15.17 -15.45 -24.11
N CYS A 726 -15.28 -14.45 -23.23
CA CYS A 726 -16.11 -14.55 -22.02
C CYS A 726 -17.58 -14.18 -22.23
N LEU A 727 -17.88 -13.31 -23.20
CA LEU A 727 -19.21 -12.73 -23.42
C LEU A 727 -20.32 -13.78 -23.65
N PRO A 728 -20.12 -14.89 -24.39
CA PRO A 728 -21.14 -15.92 -24.56
C PRO A 728 -21.60 -16.53 -23.23
N MET A 729 -20.65 -16.75 -22.30
CA MET A 729 -20.94 -17.29 -20.97
C MET A 729 -21.67 -16.28 -20.10
N VAL A 730 -21.24 -15.01 -20.12
CA VAL A 730 -21.93 -13.90 -19.43
C VAL A 730 -23.38 -13.76 -19.93
N ASN A 731 -23.60 -13.83 -21.24
CA ASN A 731 -24.93 -13.75 -21.85
C ASN A 731 -25.80 -14.98 -21.48
N ALA A 732 -25.22 -16.18 -21.42
CA ALA A 732 -25.93 -17.38 -20.98
C ALA A 732 -26.41 -17.26 -19.52
N ILE A 733 -25.58 -16.72 -18.63
CA ILE A 733 -25.95 -16.45 -17.24
C ILE A 733 -27.11 -15.44 -17.19
N ALA A 734 -27.03 -14.35 -17.95
CA ALA A 734 -28.12 -13.36 -17.98
C ALA A 734 -29.44 -13.96 -18.48
N LYS A 735 -29.41 -14.79 -19.53
CA LYS A 735 -30.60 -15.51 -20.04
C LYS A 735 -31.19 -16.45 -18.99
N GLU A 736 -30.36 -17.16 -18.23
CA GLU A 736 -30.82 -18.02 -17.14
C GLU A 736 -31.40 -17.20 -15.97
N ALA A 737 -30.80 -16.06 -15.64
CA ALA A 737 -31.34 -15.14 -14.62
C ALA A 737 -32.72 -14.60 -15.02
N VAL A 738 -32.93 -14.22 -16.30
CA VAL A 738 -34.24 -13.86 -16.84
C VAL A 738 -35.24 -14.99 -16.61
N ARG A 739 -34.89 -16.22 -17.01
CA ARG A 739 -35.75 -17.41 -16.84
C ARG A 739 -36.13 -17.64 -15.37
N ARG A 740 -35.19 -17.43 -14.45
CA ARG A 740 -35.40 -17.58 -12.99
C ARG A 740 -36.39 -16.56 -12.45
N VAL A 741 -36.28 -15.29 -12.84
CA VAL A 741 -37.25 -14.25 -12.45
C VAL A 741 -38.64 -14.58 -13.00
N GLU A 742 -38.75 -14.96 -14.27
CA GLU A 742 -40.04 -15.35 -14.88
C GLU A 742 -40.66 -16.61 -14.25
N ALA A 743 -39.84 -17.55 -13.76
CA ALA A 743 -40.33 -18.73 -13.05
C ALA A 743 -40.88 -18.36 -11.67
N TYR A 744 -40.15 -17.52 -10.93
CA TYR A 744 -40.55 -17.06 -9.60
C TYR A 744 -41.89 -16.31 -9.62
N ASP A 745 -42.09 -15.43 -10.62
CA ASP A 745 -43.34 -14.69 -10.77
C ASP A 745 -44.54 -15.61 -11.08
N ARG A 746 -44.34 -16.69 -11.85
CA ARG A 746 -45.38 -17.67 -12.16
C ARG A 746 -45.80 -18.50 -10.94
N GLU A 747 -44.85 -18.88 -10.10
CA GLU A 747 -45.13 -19.62 -8.87
C GLU A 747 -45.94 -18.77 -7.88
N LYS A 748 -45.64 -17.47 -7.76
CA LYS A 748 -46.43 -16.54 -6.95
C LYS A 748 -47.87 -16.33 -7.43
N VAL A 749 -48.11 -16.31 -8.75
CA VAL A 749 -49.48 -16.18 -9.30
C VAL A 749 -50.30 -17.46 -9.10
N SER A 750 -49.63 -18.60 -8.86
CA SER A 750 -50.25 -19.90 -8.69
C SER A 750 -50.53 -20.28 -7.22
N GLN A 751 -49.96 -19.54 -6.26
CA GLN A 751 -50.20 -19.64 -4.81
C GLN A 751 -51.20 -18.57 -4.37
#